data_AF-A0AAU6HHK6-F1
#
_entry.id   AF-A0AAU6HHK6-F1
#
_cell.length_a   1.000
_cell.length_b   1.000
_cell.length_c   1.000
_cell.angle_alpha   90.00
_cell.angle_beta   90.00
_cell.angle_gamma   90.00
#
_symmetry.space_group_name_H-M   'P 1'
#
loop_
_entity.id
_entity.type
_entity.pdbx_description
1 polymer ?
#
loop_
_entity_poly.entity_id
_entity_poly.type
_entity_poly.pdbx_seq_one_letter_code
_entity_poly.pdbx_strand_id
1 'polypeptide(L)'
;MTRSVYVTGTDRGDGRQVIELGVMELLTRHVDRVGVFRPLIHDDGPDRLFDLLRARYRLTQPADTVHGIGYEEAAALQAERGTDELVSRLVDRFHAVAREYEYVLVLGSDYAATSLPDELNLNARLANEFGAAVLPVVGGQGQEPESVRAEARNAYRAYQSLGCDVVAVIVNRVAPGQREAVVGRLAAHLPVPCYALPEDGSLSAPTVSQIVHTLGAEVLLGDDSGLARDARDFVFGGAMLPTFLKALTPGCLVVTPGDRADLVIGSLAAHSAGAPPIAGVLLTLDERPGPDIMALAGRLAPGTPVVSVPGGSFPTAGELFAIEGKLNAASPRKAETALGLFERHVDTVELTNRISVARSVRVTPMMFEHELIERSRSGRRRVVLPEGSEERVLRAADVLLRRDVCALTLLGDEEAIRKRAADLAIDLADAQIIDPQTSPLRERFAERYAALRAHKGVSVELAFDVVADVSYFGTLMVQEGLADGMVSGAVHSTAATIRPAFEIIKTRPGAQIVSSVFFMCLADRVLVYGDCAVNPDPDAEQLADIAIQSATTAAQFGVEPRIAMLSYSTGTSGSGADVDKVRKATEIVRALRPDLLVEGPIQYDAAVDAAVAQTKLPESDVAGKATVLIFPDLNTGNNTYKAVQRSAGAVAVGPVLQGLRKPVNDLSRGALVQDIVNTVAITAIQAQGERPGAGPAA
;
A
#
# COMPACT_ATOMS: atom_id res chain seq x y z
N MET A 1 -7.79 3.21 -10.18
CA MET A 1 -7.10 2.90 -8.93
C MET A 1 -8.12 2.72 -7.83
N THR A 2 -7.94 1.65 -7.08
CA THR A 2 -8.73 1.26 -5.91
C THR A 2 -8.48 2.23 -4.77
N ARG A 3 -9.52 2.56 -4.01
CA ARG A 3 -9.41 3.40 -2.81
C ARG A 3 -9.23 2.51 -1.58
N SER A 4 -8.44 2.93 -0.62
CA SER A 4 -8.20 2.16 0.60
C SER A 4 -8.29 3.04 1.84
N VAL A 5 -8.84 2.46 2.91
CA VAL A 5 -8.92 3.09 4.23
C VAL A 5 -8.25 2.16 5.23
N TYR A 6 -7.25 2.66 5.94
CA TYR A 6 -6.50 1.94 6.94
C TYR A 6 -6.99 2.33 8.33
N VAL A 7 -7.71 1.43 8.99
CA VAL A 7 -8.17 1.62 10.37
C VAL A 7 -7.13 1.01 11.31
N THR A 8 -6.55 1.81 12.19
CA THR A 8 -5.42 1.38 13.04
C THR A 8 -5.48 2.01 14.41
N GLY A 9 -5.03 1.27 15.42
CA GLY A 9 -4.83 1.78 16.77
C GLY A 9 -3.52 2.54 16.94
N THR A 10 -3.29 3.04 18.16
CA THR A 10 -1.95 3.41 18.66
C THR A 10 -1.44 2.47 19.75
N ASP A 11 -2.32 1.66 20.33
CA ASP A 11 -2.03 0.68 21.38
C ASP A 11 -3.15 -0.39 21.41
N ARG A 12 -3.05 -1.37 22.31
CA ARG A 12 -4.06 -2.41 22.54
C ARG A 12 -5.34 -1.83 23.14
N GLY A 13 -6.45 -2.54 22.91
CA GLY A 13 -7.70 -2.31 23.66
C GLY A 13 -8.49 -1.06 23.21
N ASP A 14 -8.12 -0.46 22.09
CA ASP A 14 -8.79 0.68 21.43
C ASP A 14 -10.25 0.40 21.03
N GLY A 15 -10.67 -0.88 20.99
CA GLY A 15 -12.01 -1.30 20.57
C GLY A 15 -12.30 -1.03 19.10
N ARG A 16 -11.27 -0.90 18.25
CA ARG A 16 -11.41 -0.47 16.84
C ARG A 16 -12.30 -1.35 15.98
N GLN A 17 -12.61 -2.58 16.40
CA GLN A 17 -13.55 -3.44 15.67
C GLN A 17 -14.93 -2.79 15.45
N VAL A 18 -15.37 -1.94 16.38
CA VAL A 18 -16.58 -1.11 16.21
C VAL A 18 -16.42 -0.14 15.03
N ILE A 19 -15.23 0.43 14.90
CA ILE A 19 -14.89 1.39 13.85
C ILE A 19 -14.71 0.69 12.51
N GLU A 20 -13.99 -0.44 12.48
CA GLU A 20 -13.81 -1.28 11.29
C GLU A 20 -15.17 -1.74 10.73
N LEU A 21 -16.10 -2.17 11.60
CA LEU A 21 -17.46 -2.54 11.23
C LEU A 21 -18.26 -1.34 10.69
N GLY A 22 -18.17 -0.18 11.36
CA GLY A 22 -18.81 1.06 10.93
C GLY A 22 -18.30 1.56 9.58
N VAL A 23 -16.99 1.55 9.36
CA VAL A 23 -16.38 1.92 8.07
C VAL A 23 -16.80 0.94 6.98
N MET A 24 -16.86 -0.37 7.23
CA MET A 24 -17.38 -1.33 6.25
C MET A 24 -18.84 -1.03 5.85
N GLU A 25 -19.71 -0.71 6.82
CA GLU A 25 -21.10 -0.29 6.55
C GLU A 25 -21.14 0.96 5.66
N LEU A 26 -20.23 1.92 5.87
CA LEU A 26 -20.14 3.11 5.01
C LEU A 26 -19.70 2.75 3.59
N LEU A 27 -18.66 1.93 3.44
CA LEU A 27 -18.11 1.58 2.12
C LEU A 27 -19.12 0.79 1.28
N THR A 28 -19.79 -0.18 1.88
CA THR A 28 -20.77 -1.05 1.19
C THR A 28 -22.06 -0.33 0.78
N ARG A 29 -22.38 0.83 1.38
CA ARG A 29 -23.48 1.70 0.92
C ARG A 29 -23.17 2.46 -0.38
N HIS A 30 -21.88 2.60 -0.72
CA HIS A 30 -21.44 3.45 -1.84
C HIS A 30 -20.97 2.66 -3.05
N VAL A 31 -20.48 1.43 -2.87
CA VAL A 31 -19.98 0.58 -3.95
C VAL A 31 -20.40 -0.87 -3.76
N ASP A 32 -20.55 -1.58 -4.88
CA ASP A 32 -20.95 -3.00 -4.87
C ASP A 32 -19.77 -3.94 -4.56
N ARG A 33 -18.52 -3.47 -4.69
CA ARG A 33 -17.30 -4.29 -4.52
C ARG A 33 -16.35 -3.70 -3.49
N VAL A 34 -16.48 -4.16 -2.25
CA VAL A 34 -15.58 -3.84 -1.15
C VAL A 34 -14.77 -5.08 -0.77
N GLY A 35 -13.45 -4.93 -0.73
CA GLY A 35 -12.51 -5.92 -0.23
C GLY A 35 -12.06 -5.62 1.20
N VAL A 36 -11.55 -6.64 1.88
CA VAL A 36 -10.90 -6.55 3.19
C VAL A 36 -9.46 -7.03 3.07
N PHE A 37 -8.53 -6.32 3.68
CA PHE A 37 -7.16 -6.77 3.80
C PHE A 37 -6.66 -6.60 5.23
N ARG A 38 -6.09 -7.65 5.81
CA ARG A 38 -5.47 -7.63 7.13
C ARG A 38 -3.98 -7.95 6.94
N PRO A 39 -3.06 -6.98 7.09
CA PRO A 39 -1.64 -7.22 6.83
C PRO A 39 -1.04 -8.27 7.75
N LEU A 40 -1.43 -8.26 9.03
CA LEU A 40 -0.91 -9.18 10.05
C LEU A 40 -2.06 -9.93 10.73
N ILE A 41 -1.95 -11.25 10.80
CA ILE A 41 -2.94 -12.13 11.45
C ILE A 41 -2.27 -13.02 12.51
N HIS A 42 -3.01 -13.33 13.58
CA HIS A 42 -2.61 -14.32 14.56
C HIS A 42 -2.95 -15.73 14.07
N ASP A 43 -2.07 -16.69 14.31
CA ASP A 43 -2.26 -18.09 13.89
C ASP A 43 -3.28 -18.85 14.77
N ASP A 44 -3.87 -18.18 15.77
CA ASP A 44 -4.76 -18.74 16.81
C ASP A 44 -6.22 -18.98 16.37
N GLY A 45 -6.46 -19.28 15.08
CA GLY A 45 -7.76 -19.68 14.55
C GLY A 45 -8.41 -18.67 13.58
N PRO A 46 -9.73 -18.80 13.31
CA PRO A 46 -10.40 -18.04 12.25
C PRO A 46 -10.48 -16.54 12.54
N ASP A 47 -10.34 -15.71 11.51
CA ASP A 47 -10.52 -14.25 11.59
C ASP A 47 -12.01 -13.92 11.83
N ARG A 48 -12.37 -13.82 13.11
CA ARG A 48 -13.75 -13.62 13.56
C ARG A 48 -14.37 -12.33 13.03
N LEU A 49 -13.55 -11.30 12.83
CA LEU A 49 -14.03 -10.03 12.29
C LEU A 49 -14.30 -10.20 10.80
N PHE A 50 -13.38 -10.76 10.02
CA PHE A 50 -13.63 -11.02 8.60
C PHE A 50 -14.85 -11.94 8.41
N ASP A 51 -15.02 -12.97 9.23
CA ASP A 51 -16.21 -13.83 9.18
C ASP A 51 -17.51 -13.07 9.46
N LEU A 52 -17.50 -12.15 10.43
CA LEU A 52 -18.63 -11.24 10.67
C LEU A 52 -18.91 -10.36 9.45
N LEU A 53 -17.90 -9.71 8.88
CA LEU A 53 -18.05 -8.84 7.71
C LEU A 53 -18.56 -9.64 6.50
N ARG A 54 -17.99 -10.81 6.24
CA ARG A 54 -18.37 -11.72 5.16
C ARG A 54 -19.82 -12.17 5.29
N ALA A 55 -20.23 -12.62 6.48
CA ALA A 55 -21.59 -13.08 6.72
C ALA A 55 -22.62 -11.95 6.57
N ARG A 56 -22.32 -10.77 7.12
CA ARG A 56 -23.24 -9.62 7.12
C ARG A 56 -23.39 -8.97 5.75
N TYR A 57 -22.27 -8.68 5.08
CA TYR A 57 -22.25 -7.95 3.82
C TYR A 57 -22.20 -8.85 2.58
N ARG A 58 -22.27 -10.18 2.78
CA ARG A 58 -22.22 -11.20 1.71
C ARG A 58 -21.00 -11.04 0.81
N LEU A 59 -19.85 -10.77 1.42
CA LEU A 59 -18.59 -10.59 0.68
C LEU A 59 -18.25 -11.87 -0.08
N THR A 60 -17.98 -11.74 -1.37
CA THR A 60 -17.57 -12.86 -2.23
C THR A 60 -16.06 -13.11 -2.19
N GLN A 61 -15.33 -12.33 -1.39
CA GLN A 61 -13.87 -12.43 -1.28
C GLN A 61 -13.44 -13.79 -0.72
N PRO A 62 -12.52 -14.50 -1.40
CA PRO A 62 -11.91 -15.72 -0.87
C PRO A 62 -11.13 -15.44 0.43
N ALA A 63 -11.33 -16.27 1.45
CA ALA A 63 -10.79 -16.02 2.80
C ALA A 63 -9.25 -16.00 2.85
N ASP A 64 -8.58 -16.75 1.98
CA ASP A 64 -7.13 -16.83 1.84
C ASP A 64 -6.51 -15.54 1.27
N THR A 65 -7.29 -14.73 0.56
CA THR A 65 -6.83 -13.44 0.01
C THR A 65 -6.88 -12.29 1.02
N VAL A 66 -7.57 -12.47 2.15
CA VAL A 66 -7.75 -11.41 3.16
C VAL A 66 -6.46 -11.14 3.90
N HIS A 67 -5.60 -12.16 4.06
CA HIS A 67 -4.48 -12.12 4.97
C HIS A 67 -3.16 -11.84 4.26
N GLY A 68 -2.41 -10.89 4.82
CA GLY A 68 -1.02 -10.63 4.46
C GLY A 68 -0.13 -11.79 4.89
N ILE A 69 0.34 -11.80 6.13
CA ILE A 69 1.13 -12.91 6.69
C ILE A 69 0.84 -13.07 8.19
N GLY A 70 1.23 -14.22 8.77
CA GLY A 70 1.16 -14.45 10.21
C GLY A 70 2.18 -13.60 10.98
N TYR A 71 1.89 -13.27 12.25
CA TYR A 71 2.81 -12.50 13.10
C TYR A 71 4.18 -13.18 13.30
N GLU A 72 4.22 -14.50 13.47
CA GLU A 72 5.47 -15.24 13.62
C GLU A 72 6.30 -15.22 12.33
N GLU A 73 5.65 -15.45 11.19
CA GLU A 73 6.27 -15.36 9.87
C GLU A 73 6.79 -13.94 9.59
N ALA A 74 6.04 -12.91 9.96
CA ALA A 74 6.44 -11.51 9.83
C ALA A 74 7.71 -11.20 10.62
N ALA A 75 7.76 -11.64 11.87
CA ALA A 75 8.92 -11.41 12.74
C ALA A 75 10.16 -12.14 12.22
N ALA A 76 10.01 -13.39 11.76
CA ALA A 76 11.10 -14.15 11.15
C ALA A 76 11.62 -13.46 9.87
N LEU A 77 10.71 -13.06 8.98
CA LEU A 77 11.08 -12.39 7.73
C LEU A 77 11.79 -11.05 7.98
N GLN A 78 11.29 -10.25 8.95
CA GLN A 78 11.91 -8.99 9.32
C GLN A 78 13.31 -9.21 9.90
N ALA A 79 13.50 -10.24 10.73
CA ALA A 79 14.80 -10.55 11.33
C ALA A 79 15.81 -11.04 10.29
N GLU A 80 15.39 -11.84 9.32
CA GLU A 80 16.27 -12.43 8.29
C GLU A 80 16.57 -11.47 7.13
N ARG A 81 15.57 -10.71 6.67
CA ARG A 81 15.63 -9.94 5.41
C ARG A 81 15.32 -8.46 5.57
N GLY A 82 14.99 -8.01 6.78
CA GLY A 82 14.68 -6.61 7.09
C GLY A 82 13.24 -6.20 6.81
N THR A 83 12.89 -5.00 7.27
CA THR A 83 11.53 -4.44 7.16
C THR A 83 11.11 -4.20 5.70
N ASP A 84 12.04 -3.88 4.81
CA ASP A 84 11.72 -3.58 3.41
C ASP A 84 11.14 -4.80 2.68
N GLU A 85 11.70 -5.99 2.91
CA GLU A 85 11.20 -7.24 2.33
C GLU A 85 9.84 -7.62 2.91
N LEU A 86 9.64 -7.43 4.22
CA LEU A 86 8.34 -7.61 4.87
C LEU A 86 7.27 -6.72 4.22
N VAL A 87 7.56 -5.43 4.09
CA VAL A 87 6.63 -4.46 3.49
C VAL A 87 6.36 -4.80 2.03
N SER A 88 7.39 -5.15 1.26
CA SER A 88 7.27 -5.57 -0.14
C SER A 88 6.29 -6.73 -0.31
N ARG A 89 6.44 -7.79 0.49
CA ARG A 89 5.55 -8.96 0.45
C ARG A 89 4.11 -8.63 0.83
N LEU A 90 3.90 -7.73 1.79
CA LEU A 90 2.58 -7.26 2.19
C LEU A 90 1.92 -6.38 1.11
N VAL A 91 2.70 -5.54 0.43
CA VAL A 91 2.26 -4.70 -0.70
C VAL A 91 1.83 -5.55 -1.88
N ASP A 92 2.59 -6.59 -2.24
CA ASP A 92 2.23 -7.51 -3.31
C ASP A 92 0.88 -8.19 -3.04
N ARG A 93 0.67 -8.68 -1.81
CA ARG A 93 -0.59 -9.32 -1.40
C ARG A 93 -1.76 -8.33 -1.35
N PHE A 94 -1.53 -7.12 -0.84
CA PHE A 94 -2.54 -6.05 -0.86
C PHE A 94 -2.97 -5.72 -2.28
N HIS A 95 -2.01 -5.59 -3.21
CA HIS A 95 -2.32 -5.28 -4.61
C HIS A 95 -3.06 -6.39 -5.34
N ALA A 96 -2.87 -7.65 -4.96
CA ALA A 96 -3.69 -8.75 -5.49
C ALA A 96 -5.17 -8.54 -5.16
N VAL A 97 -5.48 -8.15 -3.91
CA VAL A 97 -6.84 -7.79 -3.48
C VAL A 97 -7.30 -6.51 -4.17
N ALA A 98 -6.48 -5.45 -4.14
CA ALA A 98 -6.86 -4.14 -4.65
C ALA A 98 -7.29 -4.18 -6.13
N ARG A 99 -6.77 -5.09 -6.95
CA ARG A 99 -7.18 -5.23 -8.36
C ARG A 99 -8.65 -5.63 -8.57
N GLU A 100 -9.24 -6.36 -7.61
CA GLU A 100 -10.58 -6.94 -7.77
C GLU A 100 -11.70 -6.06 -7.20
N TYR A 101 -11.36 -5.15 -6.29
CA TYR A 101 -12.32 -4.34 -5.53
C TYR A 101 -12.15 -2.83 -5.79
N GLU A 102 -13.22 -2.07 -5.59
CA GLU A 102 -13.23 -0.61 -5.78
C GLU A 102 -12.77 0.11 -4.51
N TYR A 103 -13.09 -0.46 -3.36
CA TYR A 103 -12.60 -0.07 -2.05
C TYR A 103 -11.97 -1.26 -1.32
N VAL A 104 -10.91 -1.02 -0.58
CA VAL A 104 -10.33 -2.00 0.35
C VAL A 104 -10.29 -1.40 1.76
N LEU A 105 -10.97 -2.06 2.70
CA LEU A 105 -10.82 -1.80 4.13
C LEU A 105 -9.58 -2.54 4.62
N VAL A 106 -8.58 -1.79 5.10
CA VAL A 106 -7.37 -2.35 5.69
C VAL A 106 -7.51 -2.36 7.21
N LEU A 107 -7.38 -3.55 7.79
CA LEU A 107 -7.47 -3.82 9.22
C LEU A 107 -6.07 -3.79 9.83
N GLY A 108 -5.75 -2.71 10.54
CA GLY A 108 -4.43 -2.50 11.15
C GLY A 108 -4.08 -3.53 12.23
N SER A 109 -2.82 -3.48 12.66
CA SER A 109 -2.29 -4.38 13.68
C SER A 109 -2.99 -4.21 15.03
N ASP A 110 -3.14 -5.29 15.81
CA ASP A 110 -3.82 -5.28 17.12
C ASP A 110 -2.93 -4.97 18.31
N TYR A 111 -1.66 -4.67 18.06
CA TYR A 111 -0.64 -4.44 19.07
C TYR A 111 -0.51 -5.62 20.04
N ALA A 112 -1.14 -6.78 19.75
CA ALA A 112 -1.29 -7.92 20.65
C ALA A 112 -0.04 -8.82 20.71
N ALA A 113 0.91 -8.64 19.80
CA ALA A 113 2.15 -9.41 19.74
C ALA A 113 3.39 -8.54 19.96
N THR A 114 4.15 -8.80 21.03
CA THR A 114 5.38 -8.05 21.35
C THR A 114 6.59 -8.42 20.46
N SER A 115 6.40 -9.20 19.40
CA SER A 115 7.46 -9.75 18.55
C SER A 115 7.91 -8.81 17.44
N LEU A 116 7.07 -7.86 17.02
CA LEU A 116 7.43 -6.85 16.02
C LEU A 116 7.78 -5.53 16.72
N PRO A 117 9.01 -5.01 16.56
CA PRO A 117 9.34 -3.69 17.08
C PRO A 117 8.58 -2.61 16.31
N ASP A 118 8.05 -1.63 17.03
CA ASP A 118 7.53 -0.37 16.47
C ASP A 118 6.38 -0.53 15.46
N GLU A 119 5.31 -1.22 15.89
CA GLU A 119 4.12 -1.47 15.08
C GLU A 119 3.46 -0.20 14.53
N LEU A 120 3.56 0.95 15.21
CA LEU A 120 3.02 2.21 14.71
C LEU A 120 3.71 2.62 13.42
N ASN A 121 5.05 2.59 13.39
CA ASN A 121 5.82 2.89 12.19
C ASN A 121 5.54 1.89 11.07
N LEU A 122 5.37 0.61 11.39
CA LEU A 122 4.97 -0.40 10.40
C LEU A 122 3.58 -0.10 9.80
N ASN A 123 2.56 0.15 10.62
CA ASN A 123 1.21 0.50 10.13
C ASN A 123 1.24 1.78 9.28
N ALA A 124 1.96 2.81 9.72
CA ALA A 124 2.10 4.06 8.96
C ALA A 124 2.78 3.83 7.61
N ARG A 125 3.85 3.02 7.58
CA ARG A 125 4.53 2.65 6.35
C ARG A 125 3.61 1.88 5.42
N LEU A 126 2.92 0.84 5.91
CA LEU A 126 1.97 0.07 5.11
C LEU A 126 0.84 0.95 4.57
N ALA A 127 0.28 1.85 5.37
CA ALA A 127 -0.74 2.78 4.90
C ALA A 127 -0.24 3.65 3.74
N ASN A 128 1.00 4.17 3.84
CA ASN A 128 1.61 4.94 2.76
C ASN A 128 1.84 4.09 1.49
N GLU A 129 2.40 2.88 1.62
CA GLU A 129 2.65 2.00 0.47
C GLU A 129 1.37 1.47 -0.17
N PHE A 130 0.29 1.33 0.61
CA PHE A 130 -1.03 0.94 0.09
C PHE A 130 -1.81 2.12 -0.51
N GLY A 131 -1.26 3.35 -0.42
CA GLY A 131 -1.96 4.58 -0.80
C GLY A 131 -3.26 4.81 -0.01
N ALA A 132 -3.31 4.32 1.23
CA ALA A 132 -4.52 4.28 2.06
C ALA A 132 -4.65 5.53 2.93
N ALA A 133 -5.87 6.07 3.00
CA ALA A 133 -6.21 7.09 3.97
C ALA A 133 -6.27 6.47 5.38
N VAL A 134 -5.70 7.14 6.39
CA VAL A 134 -5.57 6.57 7.74
C VAL A 134 -6.65 7.10 8.67
N LEU A 135 -7.25 6.18 9.43
CA LEU A 135 -8.21 6.46 10.49
C LEU A 135 -7.67 5.92 11.82
N PRO A 136 -6.91 6.73 12.58
CA PRO A 136 -6.41 6.35 13.89
C PRO A 136 -7.54 6.21 14.91
N VAL A 137 -7.50 5.13 15.68
CA VAL A 137 -8.42 4.84 16.78
C VAL A 137 -7.66 4.90 18.11
N VAL A 138 -8.19 5.66 19.05
CA VAL A 138 -7.61 5.83 20.40
C VAL A 138 -8.60 5.32 21.45
N GLY A 139 -8.12 4.50 22.38
CA GLY A 139 -8.92 3.98 23.48
C GLY A 139 -9.06 4.98 24.63
N GLY A 140 -10.30 5.28 25.03
CA GLY A 140 -10.61 6.16 26.16
C GLY A 140 -10.97 5.45 27.46
N GLN A 141 -10.90 4.12 27.51
CA GLN A 141 -11.42 3.34 28.63
C GLN A 141 -10.63 3.63 29.91
N GLY A 142 -11.33 4.05 30.97
CA GLY A 142 -10.72 4.30 32.29
C GLY A 142 -9.78 5.51 32.33
N GLN A 143 -9.74 6.34 31.29
CA GLN A 143 -8.88 7.51 31.21
C GLN A 143 -9.64 8.80 31.48
N GLU A 144 -8.93 9.79 32.05
CA GLU A 144 -9.46 11.15 32.21
C GLU A 144 -9.54 11.89 30.86
N PRO A 145 -10.52 12.80 30.66
CA PRO A 145 -10.71 13.49 29.39
C PRO A 145 -9.47 14.21 28.86
N GLU A 146 -8.61 14.72 29.73
CA GLU A 146 -7.39 15.41 29.31
C GLU A 146 -6.34 14.47 28.71
N SER A 147 -6.21 13.27 29.28
CA SER A 147 -5.31 12.21 28.80
C SER A 147 -5.72 11.75 27.42
N VAL A 148 -7.01 11.41 27.27
CA VAL A 148 -7.59 10.97 26.00
C VAL A 148 -7.38 12.00 24.88
N ARG A 149 -7.55 13.30 25.20
CA ARG A 149 -7.29 14.38 24.23
C ARG A 149 -5.81 14.51 23.88
N ALA A 150 -4.91 14.31 24.84
CA ALA A 150 -3.47 14.31 24.57
C ALA A 150 -3.08 13.14 23.66
N GLU A 151 -3.60 11.96 23.94
CA GLU A 151 -3.35 10.74 23.17
C GLU A 151 -3.88 10.86 21.74
N ALA A 152 -5.12 11.34 21.55
CA ALA A 152 -5.67 11.61 20.22
C ALA A 152 -4.85 12.62 19.40
N ARG A 153 -4.31 13.67 20.03
CA ARG A 153 -3.40 14.61 19.35
C ARG A 153 -2.06 13.98 19.01
N ASN A 154 -1.53 13.13 19.89
CA ASN A 154 -0.28 12.43 19.66
C ASN A 154 -0.44 11.41 18.52
N ALA A 155 -1.55 10.68 18.47
CA ALA A 155 -1.90 9.76 17.40
C ALA A 155 -1.94 10.47 16.04
N TYR A 156 -2.68 11.60 15.95
CA TYR A 156 -2.72 12.42 14.74
C TYR A 156 -1.32 12.86 14.32
N ARG A 157 -0.53 13.42 15.24
CA ARG A 157 0.80 13.94 14.94
C ARG A 157 1.78 12.84 14.52
N ALA A 158 1.70 11.66 15.14
CA ALA A 158 2.56 10.53 14.82
C ALA A 158 2.33 10.05 13.38
N TYR A 159 1.07 9.79 13.00
CA TYR A 159 0.75 9.39 11.62
C TYR A 159 1.03 10.51 10.62
N GLN A 160 0.74 11.77 10.97
CA GLN A 160 1.04 12.91 10.11
C GLN A 160 2.56 13.10 9.90
N SER A 161 3.38 12.96 10.95
CA SER A 161 4.84 13.11 10.82
C SER A 161 5.49 11.99 10.02
N LEU A 162 4.83 10.82 9.97
CA LEU A 162 5.18 9.70 9.10
C LEU A 162 4.57 9.84 7.70
N GLY A 163 3.88 10.95 7.44
CA GLY A 163 3.36 11.33 6.14
C GLY A 163 2.04 10.66 5.75
N CYS A 164 1.32 10.03 6.67
CA CYS A 164 0.03 9.44 6.36
C CYS A 164 -1.06 10.50 6.14
N ASP A 165 -1.96 10.23 5.20
CA ASP A 165 -3.16 11.03 4.96
C ASP A 165 -4.24 10.70 6.00
N VAL A 166 -4.17 11.36 7.16
CA VAL A 166 -5.14 11.15 8.25
C VAL A 166 -6.48 11.81 7.92
N VAL A 167 -7.56 11.03 7.80
CA VAL A 167 -8.89 11.57 7.39
C VAL A 167 -9.74 12.04 8.56
N ALA A 168 -9.62 11.38 9.71
CA ALA A 168 -10.27 11.74 10.97
C ALA A 168 -9.56 10.99 12.12
N VAL A 169 -9.78 11.43 13.36
CA VAL A 169 -9.35 10.69 14.56
C VAL A 169 -10.59 10.22 15.31
N ILE A 170 -10.61 8.95 15.69
CA ILE A 170 -11.72 8.39 16.45
C ILE A 170 -11.24 8.00 17.84
N VAL A 171 -11.86 8.57 18.85
CA VAL A 171 -11.73 8.13 20.22
C VAL A 171 -12.87 7.16 20.51
N ASN A 172 -12.55 5.95 20.93
CA ASN A 172 -13.53 4.94 21.28
C ASN A 172 -13.51 4.68 22.78
N ARG A 173 -14.54 4.00 23.31
CA ARG A 173 -14.58 3.56 24.72
C ARG A 173 -14.54 4.69 25.75
N VAL A 174 -15.08 5.87 25.41
CA VAL A 174 -15.11 7.04 26.32
C VAL A 174 -16.19 6.86 27.38
N ALA A 175 -15.95 7.27 28.63
CA ALA A 175 -17.01 7.25 29.63
C ALA A 175 -18.23 8.09 29.16
N PRO A 176 -19.49 7.59 29.24
CA PRO A 176 -20.66 8.25 28.65
C PRO A 176 -20.83 9.73 29.05
N GLY A 177 -20.53 10.08 30.30
CA GLY A 177 -20.61 11.46 30.81
C GLY A 177 -19.45 12.39 30.41
N GLN A 178 -18.40 11.86 29.79
CA GLN A 178 -17.17 12.60 29.46
C GLN A 178 -17.03 12.92 27.97
N ARG A 179 -17.92 12.38 27.12
CA ARG A 179 -17.86 12.51 25.65
C ARG A 179 -17.76 13.96 25.17
N GLU A 180 -18.64 14.84 25.65
CA GLU A 180 -18.65 16.25 25.23
C GLU A 180 -17.36 16.98 25.62
N ALA A 181 -16.83 16.68 26.81
CA ALA A 181 -15.57 17.24 27.29
C ALA A 181 -14.37 16.80 26.45
N VAL A 182 -14.42 15.58 25.89
CA VAL A 182 -13.40 15.06 24.97
C VAL A 182 -13.52 15.75 23.59
N VAL A 183 -14.68 15.65 22.93
CA VAL A 183 -14.88 16.12 21.54
C VAL A 183 -14.74 17.63 21.40
N GLY A 184 -15.39 18.41 22.27
CA GLY A 184 -15.52 19.86 22.10
C GLY A 184 -14.18 20.59 22.04
N ARG A 185 -13.18 20.13 22.80
CA ARG A 185 -11.82 20.70 22.76
C ARG A 185 -10.94 20.07 21.69
N LEU A 186 -11.13 18.79 21.36
CA LEU A 186 -10.34 18.11 20.32
C LEU A 186 -10.57 18.73 18.93
N ALA A 187 -11.84 18.93 18.57
CA ALA A 187 -12.21 19.48 17.27
C ALA A 187 -11.61 20.89 17.00
N ALA A 188 -11.35 21.66 18.05
CA ALA A 188 -10.75 22.99 17.93
C ALA A 188 -9.22 22.97 17.67
N HIS A 189 -8.53 21.84 17.90
CA HIS A 189 -7.06 21.76 17.90
C HIS A 189 -6.49 20.84 16.84
N LEU A 190 -7.33 20.08 16.13
CA LEU A 190 -6.92 19.20 15.05
C LEU A 190 -7.49 19.71 13.72
N PRO A 191 -6.73 19.64 12.62
CA PRO A 191 -7.20 20.06 11.30
C PRO A 191 -8.15 19.04 10.65
N VAL A 192 -8.52 17.98 11.38
CA VAL A 192 -9.38 16.89 10.94
C VAL A 192 -10.49 16.63 11.96
N PRO A 193 -11.63 16.06 11.54
CA PRO A 193 -12.73 15.74 12.43
C PRO A 193 -12.30 14.78 13.51
N CYS A 194 -12.88 14.96 14.69
CA CYS A 194 -12.65 14.12 15.85
C CYS A 194 -14.00 13.58 16.32
N TYR A 195 -14.14 12.27 16.31
CA TYR A 195 -15.35 11.60 16.81
C TYR A 195 -15.03 10.92 18.14
N ALA A 196 -16.00 10.89 19.05
CA ALA A 196 -15.89 10.12 20.29
C ALA A 196 -17.10 9.22 20.48
N LEU A 197 -16.85 7.91 20.61
CA LEU A 197 -17.85 6.89 20.88
C LEU A 197 -17.80 6.52 22.37
N PRO A 198 -18.95 6.49 23.07
CA PRO A 198 -19.01 6.09 24.46
C PRO A 198 -18.79 4.57 24.61
N GLU A 199 -18.25 4.17 25.75
CA GLU A 199 -18.15 2.76 26.16
C GLU A 199 -19.57 2.19 26.35
N ASP A 200 -19.84 1.05 25.71
CA ASP A 200 -21.04 0.26 25.93
C ASP A 200 -20.62 -1.13 26.43
N GLY A 201 -20.88 -1.39 27.72
CA GLY A 201 -20.48 -2.63 28.38
C GLY A 201 -21.09 -3.89 27.77
N SER A 202 -22.14 -3.79 26.94
CA SER A 202 -22.69 -4.96 26.24
C SER A 202 -21.79 -5.47 25.11
N LEU A 203 -20.91 -4.63 24.56
CA LEU A 203 -19.98 -5.05 23.51
C LEU A 203 -18.88 -5.96 24.07
N SER A 204 -18.33 -5.60 25.22
CA SER A 204 -17.26 -6.33 25.91
C SER A 204 -17.75 -7.46 26.83
N ALA A 205 -19.04 -7.49 27.19
CA ALA A 205 -19.62 -8.55 28.02
C ALA A 205 -19.59 -9.92 27.32
N PRO A 206 -19.00 -10.99 27.90
CA PRO A 206 -19.05 -12.32 27.29
C PRO A 206 -20.47 -12.91 27.33
N THR A 207 -20.79 -13.75 26.35
CA THR A 207 -22.04 -14.55 26.39
C THR A 207 -21.88 -15.72 27.37
N VAL A 208 -22.98 -16.22 27.94
CA VAL A 208 -22.94 -17.43 28.79
C VAL A 208 -22.36 -18.62 28.02
N SER A 209 -22.65 -18.75 26.72
CA SER A 209 -22.06 -19.76 25.84
C SER A 209 -20.53 -19.66 25.75
N GLN A 210 -19.97 -18.44 25.62
CA GLN A 210 -18.53 -18.22 25.64
C GLN A 210 -17.92 -18.61 27.00
N ILE A 211 -18.59 -18.26 28.10
CA ILE A 211 -18.16 -18.63 29.44
C ILE A 211 -18.12 -20.15 29.60
N VAL A 212 -19.18 -20.85 29.16
CA VAL A 212 -19.27 -22.31 29.18
C VAL A 212 -18.11 -22.95 28.43
N HIS A 213 -17.84 -22.47 27.20
CA HIS A 213 -16.76 -23.01 26.38
C HIS A 213 -15.38 -22.74 27.00
N THR A 214 -15.11 -21.52 27.46
CA THR A 214 -13.80 -21.13 28.02
C THR A 214 -13.49 -21.86 29.32
N LEU A 215 -14.48 -21.99 30.21
CA LEU A 215 -14.30 -22.64 31.51
C LEU A 215 -14.47 -24.17 31.44
N GLY A 216 -14.82 -24.74 30.29
CA GLY A 216 -15.17 -26.16 30.17
C GLY A 216 -16.36 -26.56 31.05
N ALA A 217 -17.33 -25.66 31.21
CA ALA A 217 -18.46 -25.84 32.12
C ALA A 217 -19.48 -26.86 31.56
N GLU A 218 -20.16 -27.56 32.46
CA GLU A 218 -21.32 -28.40 32.14
C GLU A 218 -22.61 -27.58 32.21
N VAL A 219 -23.45 -27.65 31.19
CA VAL A 219 -24.77 -27.01 31.18
C VAL A 219 -25.78 -27.93 31.86
N LEU A 220 -26.29 -27.53 33.03
CA LEU A 220 -27.26 -28.30 33.81
C LEU A 220 -28.71 -27.96 33.44
N LEU A 221 -28.97 -26.68 33.20
CA LEU A 221 -30.26 -26.13 32.77
C LEU A 221 -30.01 -25.01 31.76
N GLY A 222 -30.98 -24.75 30.88
CA GLY A 222 -30.94 -23.67 29.90
C GLY A 222 -31.30 -24.15 28.49
N ASP A 223 -31.46 -23.19 27.59
CA ASP A 223 -31.60 -23.40 26.15
C ASP A 223 -30.61 -22.50 25.38
N ASP A 224 -30.58 -22.63 24.07
CA ASP A 224 -29.67 -21.84 23.21
C ASP A 224 -29.91 -20.33 23.34
N SER A 225 -31.16 -19.91 23.57
CA SER A 225 -31.48 -18.48 23.77
C SER A 225 -30.96 -17.96 25.11
N GLY A 226 -30.98 -18.78 26.15
CA GLY A 226 -30.40 -18.47 27.45
C GLY A 226 -28.88 -18.38 27.39
N LEU A 227 -28.25 -19.35 26.72
CA LEU A 227 -26.79 -19.38 26.55
C LEU A 227 -26.27 -18.21 25.71
N ALA A 228 -27.09 -17.65 24.81
CA ALA A 228 -26.75 -16.46 24.02
C ALA A 228 -26.87 -15.13 24.79
N ARG A 229 -27.28 -15.11 26.07
CA ARG A 229 -27.37 -13.88 26.87
C ARG A 229 -25.98 -13.36 27.25
N ASP A 230 -25.81 -12.04 27.24
CA ASP A 230 -24.59 -11.36 27.70
C ASP A 230 -24.53 -11.31 29.23
N ALA A 231 -23.43 -11.79 29.80
CA ALA A 231 -23.07 -11.63 31.20
C ALA A 231 -22.38 -10.27 31.39
N ARG A 232 -23.16 -9.27 31.81
CA ARG A 232 -22.70 -7.87 31.94
C ARG A 232 -21.89 -7.60 33.21
N ASP A 233 -22.06 -8.47 34.20
CA ASP A 233 -21.47 -8.33 35.53
C ASP A 233 -21.42 -9.71 36.20
N PHE A 234 -20.60 -9.85 37.24
CA PHE A 234 -20.46 -11.09 38.01
C PHE A 234 -20.80 -10.85 39.47
N VAL A 235 -21.85 -11.51 39.97
CA VAL A 235 -22.27 -11.38 41.38
C VAL A 235 -21.93 -12.67 42.13
N PHE A 236 -20.99 -12.57 43.08
CA PHE A 236 -20.49 -13.71 43.84
C PHE A 236 -21.33 -13.97 45.10
N GLY A 237 -21.91 -15.16 45.18
CA GLY A 237 -22.83 -15.64 46.22
C GLY A 237 -22.14 -16.05 47.53
N GLY A 238 -21.55 -15.10 48.26
CA GLY A 238 -20.95 -15.35 49.57
C GLY A 238 -21.89 -15.10 50.77
N ALA A 239 -22.86 -14.19 50.61
CA ALA A 239 -23.75 -13.76 51.70
C ALA A 239 -25.03 -14.61 51.80
N MET A 240 -25.80 -14.42 52.88
CA MET A 240 -27.16 -14.97 52.98
C MET A 240 -28.12 -14.29 51.99
N LEU A 241 -29.18 -15.02 51.61
CA LEU A 241 -30.13 -14.63 50.57
C LEU A 241 -30.65 -13.17 50.65
N PRO A 242 -31.07 -12.62 51.81
CA PRO A 242 -31.59 -11.25 51.87
C PRO A 242 -30.58 -10.17 51.48
N THR A 243 -29.29 -10.41 51.76
CA THR A 243 -28.20 -9.50 51.38
C THR A 243 -27.82 -9.72 49.92
N PHE A 244 -27.75 -10.98 49.49
CA PHE A 244 -27.43 -11.36 48.13
C PHE A 244 -28.44 -10.80 47.10
N LEU A 245 -29.74 -10.86 47.38
CA LEU A 245 -30.77 -10.34 46.46
C LEU A 245 -30.62 -8.83 46.18
N LYS A 246 -30.09 -8.06 47.13
CA LYS A 246 -29.82 -6.63 46.95
C LYS A 246 -28.58 -6.36 46.09
N ALA A 247 -27.71 -7.35 45.93
CA ALA A 247 -26.49 -7.26 45.14
C ALA A 247 -26.70 -7.66 43.68
N LEU A 248 -27.85 -8.25 43.32
CA LEU A 248 -28.15 -8.60 41.94
C LEU A 248 -28.22 -7.34 41.07
N THR A 249 -27.52 -7.38 39.93
CA THR A 249 -27.51 -6.33 38.92
C THR A 249 -28.11 -6.85 37.61
N PRO A 250 -28.74 -6.00 36.78
CA PRO A 250 -29.30 -6.44 35.50
C PRO A 250 -28.25 -7.05 34.56
N GLY A 251 -28.49 -8.28 34.12
CA GLY A 251 -27.61 -9.04 33.23
C GLY A 251 -26.42 -9.68 33.95
N CYS A 252 -26.41 -9.77 35.28
CA CYS A 252 -25.31 -10.44 35.98
C CYS A 252 -25.35 -11.96 35.79
N LEU A 253 -24.17 -12.58 35.74
CA LEU A 253 -24.02 -14.02 35.98
C LEU A 253 -23.79 -14.21 37.48
N VAL A 254 -24.68 -14.94 38.13
CA VAL A 254 -24.55 -15.28 39.55
C VAL A 254 -23.52 -16.38 39.68
N VAL A 255 -22.47 -16.18 40.47
CA VAL A 255 -21.43 -17.19 40.71
C VAL A 255 -21.54 -17.66 42.16
N THR A 256 -21.81 -18.94 42.40
CA THR A 256 -22.02 -19.45 43.75
C THR A 256 -21.48 -20.87 43.92
N PRO A 257 -21.04 -21.27 45.13
CA PRO A 257 -20.84 -22.67 45.47
C PRO A 257 -22.09 -23.53 45.18
N GLY A 258 -21.87 -24.77 44.74
CA GLY A 258 -22.94 -25.71 44.39
C GLY A 258 -23.87 -26.14 45.54
N ASP A 259 -23.38 -26.09 46.79
CA ASP A 259 -24.15 -26.35 48.01
C ASP A 259 -25.13 -25.22 48.39
N ARG A 260 -25.02 -24.04 47.77
CA ARG A 260 -25.90 -22.87 48.01
C ARG A 260 -27.20 -22.92 47.23
N ALA A 261 -27.99 -23.97 47.47
CA ALA A 261 -29.31 -24.16 46.87
C ALA A 261 -30.26 -22.96 47.08
N ASP A 262 -30.13 -22.27 48.22
CA ASP A 262 -30.88 -21.06 48.55
C ASP A 262 -30.63 -19.92 47.56
N LEU A 263 -29.37 -19.74 47.13
CA LEU A 263 -29.00 -18.68 46.18
C LEU A 263 -29.40 -19.02 44.75
N VAL A 264 -29.33 -20.30 44.35
CA VAL A 264 -29.80 -20.74 43.03
C VAL A 264 -31.29 -20.44 42.88
N ILE A 265 -32.12 -20.92 43.83
CA ILE A 265 -33.56 -20.69 43.82
C ILE A 265 -33.88 -19.20 43.97
N GLY A 266 -33.21 -18.51 44.88
CA GLY A 266 -33.39 -17.08 45.10
C GLY A 266 -33.13 -16.25 43.84
N SER A 267 -32.05 -16.55 43.12
CA SER A 267 -31.69 -15.85 41.87
C SER A 267 -32.71 -16.08 40.76
N LEU A 268 -33.14 -17.33 40.57
CA LEU A 268 -34.12 -17.69 39.54
C LEU A 268 -35.52 -17.15 39.86
N ALA A 269 -35.92 -17.18 41.14
CA ALA A 269 -37.18 -16.58 41.58
C ALA A 269 -37.18 -15.06 41.38
N ALA A 270 -36.07 -14.38 41.70
CA ALA A 270 -35.91 -12.95 41.47
C ALA A 270 -35.98 -12.60 39.97
N HIS A 271 -35.32 -13.39 39.12
CA HIS A 271 -35.42 -13.25 37.65
C HIS A 271 -36.86 -13.41 37.16
N SER A 272 -37.57 -14.44 37.61
CA SER A 272 -38.95 -14.74 37.23
C SER A 272 -39.95 -13.67 37.71
N ALA A 273 -39.70 -13.09 38.89
CA ALA A 273 -40.49 -12.00 39.46
C ALA A 273 -40.20 -10.63 38.82
N GLY A 274 -39.27 -10.55 37.87
CA GLY A 274 -38.97 -9.34 37.10
C GLY A 274 -37.95 -8.39 37.74
N ALA A 275 -37.18 -8.80 38.77
CA ALA A 275 -36.25 -7.90 39.45
C ALA A 275 -35.03 -8.58 40.09
N PRO A 276 -33.79 -8.17 39.71
CA PRO A 276 -33.36 -7.81 38.36
C PRO A 276 -33.10 -9.06 37.49
N PRO A 277 -33.22 -8.97 36.16
CA PRO A 277 -33.03 -10.11 35.29
C PRO A 277 -31.56 -10.53 35.23
N ILE A 278 -31.25 -11.78 35.57
CA ILE A 278 -29.89 -12.34 35.48
C ILE A 278 -29.61 -12.97 34.10
N ALA A 279 -28.32 -13.07 33.74
CA ALA A 279 -27.85 -13.81 32.57
C ALA A 279 -27.89 -15.32 32.79
N GLY A 280 -27.60 -15.79 34.01
CA GLY A 280 -27.63 -17.19 34.42
C GLY A 280 -27.03 -17.40 35.81
N VAL A 281 -26.82 -18.66 36.17
CA VAL A 281 -26.15 -19.09 37.41
C VAL A 281 -24.99 -20.02 37.09
N LEU A 282 -23.81 -19.74 37.63
CA LEU A 282 -22.60 -20.55 37.56
C LEU A 282 -22.30 -21.16 38.93
N LEU A 283 -22.33 -22.48 38.99
CA LEU A 283 -22.00 -23.28 40.15
C LEU A 283 -20.51 -23.61 40.15
N THR A 284 -19.88 -23.49 41.32
CA THR A 284 -18.45 -23.79 41.54
C THR A 284 -18.30 -24.93 42.55
N LEU A 285 -17.09 -25.47 42.69
CA LEU A 285 -16.71 -26.58 43.59
C LEU A 285 -17.14 -27.97 43.13
N ASP A 286 -17.57 -28.15 41.88
CA ASP A 286 -18.14 -29.41 41.36
C ASP A 286 -19.34 -29.97 42.17
N GLU A 287 -19.93 -29.14 43.03
CA GLU A 287 -21.12 -29.49 43.79
C GLU A 287 -22.38 -29.01 43.06
N ARG A 288 -23.49 -29.69 43.29
CA ARG A 288 -24.77 -29.36 42.67
C ARG A 288 -25.91 -29.49 43.68
N PRO A 289 -26.93 -28.63 43.62
CA PRO A 289 -28.14 -28.85 44.38
C PRO A 289 -28.77 -30.21 44.04
N GLY A 290 -29.49 -30.80 45.01
CA GLY A 290 -30.17 -32.07 44.80
C GLY A 290 -31.21 -32.04 43.67
N PRO A 291 -31.65 -33.22 43.18
CA PRO A 291 -32.51 -33.34 42.00
C PRO A 291 -33.84 -32.58 42.12
N ASP A 292 -34.44 -32.55 43.32
CA ASP A 292 -35.69 -31.83 43.56
C ASP A 292 -35.51 -30.31 43.45
N ILE A 293 -34.37 -29.79 43.91
CA ILE A 293 -34.03 -28.36 43.79
C ILE A 293 -33.77 -28.00 42.33
N MET A 294 -33.04 -28.84 41.59
CA MET A 294 -32.80 -28.61 40.16
C MET A 294 -34.09 -28.68 39.34
N ALA A 295 -35.01 -29.60 39.66
CA ALA A 295 -36.32 -29.66 39.04
C ALA A 295 -37.21 -28.46 39.37
N LEU A 296 -37.07 -27.86 40.56
CA LEU A 296 -37.73 -26.60 40.91
C LEU A 296 -37.11 -25.41 40.17
N ALA A 297 -35.78 -25.33 40.12
CA ALA A 297 -35.02 -24.31 39.40
C ALA A 297 -35.45 -24.21 37.92
N GLY A 298 -35.53 -25.35 37.22
CA GLY A 298 -35.96 -25.39 35.82
C GLY A 298 -37.41 -24.92 35.58
N ARG A 299 -38.29 -25.05 36.58
CA ARG A 299 -39.69 -24.57 36.51
C ARG A 299 -39.85 -23.09 36.87
N LEU A 300 -39.00 -22.57 37.75
CA LEU A 300 -39.08 -21.18 38.21
C LEU A 300 -38.72 -20.18 37.11
N ALA A 301 -37.66 -20.47 36.36
CA ALA A 301 -37.16 -19.59 35.30
C ALA A 301 -36.75 -20.40 34.06
N PRO A 302 -37.73 -20.93 33.30
CA PRO A 302 -37.46 -21.71 32.09
C PRO A 302 -36.53 -20.98 31.12
N GLY A 303 -35.58 -21.71 30.54
CA GLY A 303 -34.58 -21.18 29.59
C GLY A 303 -33.43 -20.40 30.23
N THR A 304 -33.45 -20.13 31.55
CA THR A 304 -32.31 -19.47 32.22
C THR A 304 -31.19 -20.48 32.48
N PRO A 305 -29.95 -20.22 32.02
CA PRO A 305 -28.85 -21.16 32.18
C PRO A 305 -28.46 -21.38 33.64
N VAL A 306 -28.27 -22.64 34.02
CA VAL A 306 -27.51 -23.04 35.21
C VAL A 306 -26.37 -23.93 34.75
N VAL A 307 -25.15 -23.48 34.99
CA VAL A 307 -23.93 -24.12 34.49
C VAL A 307 -23.00 -24.45 35.66
N SER A 308 -22.18 -25.48 35.54
CA SER A 308 -21.31 -25.97 36.61
C SER A 308 -19.87 -26.08 36.15
N VAL A 309 -18.93 -25.63 36.97
CA VAL A 309 -17.50 -25.82 36.75
C VAL A 309 -16.87 -26.61 37.91
N PRO A 310 -15.86 -27.45 37.63
CA PRO A 310 -15.18 -28.20 38.68
C PRO A 310 -14.25 -27.32 39.53
N GLY A 311 -13.88 -26.14 39.03
CA GLY A 311 -12.98 -25.20 39.70
C GLY A 311 -13.57 -24.58 40.98
N GLY A 312 -12.70 -24.13 41.88
CA GLY A 312 -13.07 -23.36 43.05
C GLY A 312 -13.46 -21.92 42.71
N SER A 313 -14.28 -21.29 43.55
CA SER A 313 -14.88 -19.97 43.24
C SER A 313 -13.87 -18.86 42.98
N PHE A 314 -12.71 -18.86 43.66
CA PHE A 314 -11.68 -17.83 43.48
C PHE A 314 -10.88 -17.99 42.15
N PRO A 315 -10.32 -19.17 41.81
CA PRO A 315 -9.75 -19.40 40.48
C PRO A 315 -10.73 -19.10 39.34
N THR A 316 -11.98 -19.57 39.46
CA THR A 316 -13.02 -19.30 38.47
C THR A 316 -13.31 -17.80 38.32
N ALA A 317 -13.29 -17.02 39.40
CA ALA A 317 -13.42 -15.57 39.32
C ALA A 317 -12.31 -14.94 38.47
N GLY A 318 -11.06 -15.35 38.69
CA GLY A 318 -9.91 -14.88 37.91
C GLY A 318 -10.07 -15.17 36.41
N GLU A 319 -10.50 -16.39 36.07
CA GLU A 319 -10.76 -16.76 34.69
C GLU A 319 -11.91 -15.96 34.08
N LEU A 320 -13.03 -15.79 34.80
CA LEU A 320 -14.19 -14.99 34.34
C LEU A 320 -13.82 -13.55 34.01
N PHE A 321 -13.04 -12.88 34.86
CA PHE A 321 -12.60 -11.50 34.61
C PHE A 321 -11.62 -11.38 33.44
N ALA A 322 -10.99 -12.48 33.01
CA ALA A 322 -10.14 -12.52 31.84
C ALA A 322 -10.92 -12.79 30.52
N ILE A 323 -12.20 -13.16 30.60
CA ILE A 323 -13.01 -13.43 29.40
C ILE A 323 -13.54 -12.13 28.82
N GLU A 324 -13.01 -11.73 27.67
CA GLU A 324 -13.55 -10.62 26.89
C GLU A 324 -14.56 -11.09 25.83
N GLY A 325 -15.70 -10.42 25.77
CA GLY A 325 -16.64 -10.55 24.67
C GLY A 325 -16.07 -9.95 23.39
N LYS A 326 -16.00 -10.76 22.32
CA LYS A 326 -15.56 -10.32 20.98
C LYS A 326 -16.72 -10.24 19.99
N LEU A 327 -16.64 -9.30 19.04
CA LEU A 327 -17.57 -9.24 17.91
C LEU A 327 -17.35 -10.44 16.97
N ASN A 328 -18.42 -11.15 16.63
CA ASN A 328 -18.37 -12.31 15.73
C ASN A 328 -19.72 -12.51 15.02
N ALA A 329 -19.74 -13.37 13.98
CA ALA A 329 -20.95 -13.68 13.23
C ALA A 329 -22.09 -14.30 14.08
N ALA A 330 -21.77 -14.91 15.23
CA ALA A 330 -22.73 -15.52 16.14
C ALA A 330 -23.36 -14.52 17.14
N SER A 331 -22.95 -13.25 17.12
CA SER A 331 -23.42 -12.21 18.06
C SER A 331 -24.04 -11.00 17.32
N PRO A 332 -25.14 -11.20 16.55
CA PRO A 332 -25.72 -10.14 15.71
C PRO A 332 -26.15 -8.92 16.52
N ARG A 333 -26.62 -9.10 17.76
CA ARG A 333 -27.02 -8.00 18.64
C ARG A 333 -25.87 -7.04 18.94
N LYS A 334 -24.65 -7.54 19.13
CA LYS A 334 -23.48 -6.70 19.40
C LYS A 334 -23.06 -5.92 18.17
N ALA A 335 -23.15 -6.53 16.98
CA ALA A 335 -22.89 -5.84 15.72
C ALA A 335 -23.89 -4.68 15.52
N GLU A 336 -25.18 -4.87 15.79
CA GLU A 336 -26.17 -3.79 15.74
C GLU A 336 -25.91 -2.69 16.78
N THR A 337 -25.53 -3.04 18.01
CA THR A 337 -25.13 -2.05 19.02
C THR A 337 -23.92 -1.24 18.56
N ALA A 338 -22.89 -1.90 18.02
CA ALA A 338 -21.68 -1.27 17.51
C ALA A 338 -21.99 -0.29 16.36
N LEU A 339 -22.78 -0.72 15.37
CA LEU A 339 -23.23 0.13 14.26
C LEU A 339 -24.07 1.30 14.75
N GLY A 340 -25.02 1.07 15.66
CA GLY A 340 -25.83 2.12 16.23
C GLY A 340 -25.01 3.16 17.00
N LEU A 341 -23.95 2.74 17.70
CA LEU A 341 -23.01 3.68 18.35
C LEU A 341 -22.23 4.49 17.32
N PHE A 342 -21.72 3.84 16.28
CA PHE A 342 -20.98 4.49 15.21
C PHE A 342 -21.87 5.54 14.50
N GLU A 343 -23.05 5.17 14.03
CA GLU A 343 -23.96 6.06 13.31
C GLU A 343 -24.46 7.26 14.15
N ARG A 344 -24.63 7.07 15.47
CA ARG A 344 -25.06 8.16 16.37
C ARG A 344 -23.95 9.16 16.69
N HIS A 345 -22.69 8.76 16.55
CA HIS A 345 -21.56 9.51 17.11
C HIS A 345 -20.49 9.90 16.10
N VAL A 346 -20.59 9.40 14.88
CA VAL A 346 -19.74 9.73 13.74
C VAL A 346 -20.58 10.43 12.68
N ASP A 347 -20.11 11.56 12.15
CA ASP A 347 -20.72 12.15 10.95
C ASP A 347 -20.33 11.29 9.74
N THR A 348 -21.23 10.38 9.39
CA THR A 348 -21.03 9.38 8.34
C THR A 348 -20.93 10.01 6.95
N VAL A 349 -21.58 11.16 6.74
CA VAL A 349 -21.55 11.88 5.46
C VAL A 349 -20.21 12.60 5.32
N GLU A 350 -19.77 13.33 6.34
CA GLU A 350 -18.46 13.99 6.32
C GLU A 350 -17.33 12.96 6.18
N LEU A 351 -17.38 11.87 6.96
CA LEU A 351 -16.34 10.84 6.93
C LEU A 351 -16.27 10.17 5.55
N THR A 352 -17.41 9.85 4.94
CA THR A 352 -17.43 9.22 3.60
C THR A 352 -16.92 10.17 2.52
N ASN A 353 -17.27 11.45 2.58
CA ASN A 353 -16.75 12.46 1.66
C ASN A 353 -15.23 12.57 1.77
N ARG A 354 -14.69 12.60 3.00
CA ARG A 354 -13.23 12.64 3.21
C ARG A 354 -12.54 11.38 2.73
N ILE A 355 -13.08 10.19 3.00
CA ILE A 355 -12.56 8.92 2.48
C ILE A 355 -12.59 8.89 0.94
N SER A 356 -13.63 9.43 0.32
CA SER A 356 -13.79 9.42 -1.14
C SER A 356 -12.92 10.45 -1.87
N VAL A 357 -12.67 11.59 -1.22
CA VAL A 357 -11.83 12.68 -1.72
C VAL A 357 -10.35 12.44 -1.41
N ALA A 358 -10.03 11.77 -0.30
CA ALA A 358 -8.68 11.33 0.05
C ALA A 358 -8.23 10.23 -0.91
N ARG A 359 -7.89 10.62 -2.14
CA ARG A 359 -6.85 9.91 -2.87
C ARG A 359 -5.54 10.39 -2.29
N SER A 360 -4.74 9.45 -1.78
CA SER A 360 -3.34 9.79 -1.58
C SER A 360 -2.78 10.19 -2.95
N VAL A 361 -2.36 11.45 -3.08
CA VAL A 361 -1.60 11.93 -4.27
C VAL A 361 -0.16 11.39 -4.20
N ARG A 362 0.16 10.70 -3.09
CA ARG A 362 1.46 10.10 -2.84
C ARG A 362 1.69 8.94 -3.79
N VAL A 363 2.85 8.96 -4.42
CA VAL A 363 3.38 7.82 -5.16
C VAL A 363 4.73 7.50 -4.55
N THR A 364 4.80 6.43 -3.78
CA THR A 364 6.06 5.95 -3.21
C THR A 364 6.90 5.26 -4.30
N PRO A 365 8.21 5.08 -4.09
CA PRO A 365 9.04 4.32 -5.02
C PRO A 365 8.53 2.89 -5.24
N MET A 366 8.08 2.20 -4.19
CA MET A 366 7.58 0.83 -4.31
C MET A 366 6.26 0.77 -5.09
N MET A 367 5.34 1.70 -4.86
CA MET A 367 4.10 1.80 -5.65
C MET A 367 4.40 1.98 -7.14
N PHE A 368 5.33 2.89 -7.45
CA PHE A 368 5.72 3.15 -8.84
C PHE A 368 6.38 1.94 -9.49
N GLU A 369 7.36 1.30 -8.81
CA GLU A 369 8.03 0.09 -9.30
C GLU A 369 7.06 -1.06 -9.52
N HIS A 370 6.14 -1.30 -8.59
CA HIS A 370 5.13 -2.32 -8.72
C HIS A 370 4.21 -2.04 -9.93
N GLU A 371 3.79 -0.79 -10.14
CA GLU A 371 3.00 -0.40 -11.32
C GLU A 371 3.75 -0.68 -12.63
N LEU A 372 5.06 -0.38 -12.69
CA LEU A 372 5.89 -0.67 -13.86
C LEU A 372 5.90 -2.18 -14.19
N ILE A 373 6.10 -3.01 -13.18
CA ILE A 373 6.15 -4.48 -13.35
C ILE A 373 4.81 -5.01 -13.85
N GLU A 374 3.71 -4.60 -13.22
CA GLU A 374 2.36 -5.04 -13.61
C GLU A 374 1.98 -4.60 -15.02
N ARG A 375 2.27 -3.34 -15.38
CA ARG A 375 2.02 -2.83 -16.73
C ARG A 375 2.84 -3.57 -17.77
N SER A 376 4.13 -3.81 -17.51
CA SER A 376 5.00 -4.59 -18.40
C SER A 376 4.43 -6.00 -18.64
N ARG A 377 3.97 -6.67 -17.58
CA ARG A 377 3.39 -8.01 -17.63
C ARG A 377 2.10 -8.08 -18.47
N SER A 378 1.21 -7.10 -18.32
CA SER A 378 -0.10 -7.07 -19.00
C SER A 378 -0.01 -7.06 -20.54
N GLY A 379 1.11 -6.58 -21.09
CA GLY A 379 1.36 -6.50 -22.52
C GLY A 379 2.76 -6.99 -22.86
N ARG A 380 3.07 -8.25 -22.50
CA ARG A 380 4.41 -8.84 -22.55
C ARG A 380 5.15 -8.55 -23.88
N ARG A 381 6.35 -7.97 -23.77
CA ARG A 381 7.23 -7.61 -24.89
C ARG A 381 8.54 -8.41 -24.86
N ARG A 382 9.26 -8.45 -25.98
CA ARG A 382 10.59 -9.06 -26.10
C ARG A 382 11.66 -8.00 -25.92
N VAL A 383 12.51 -8.13 -24.90
CA VAL A 383 13.62 -7.22 -24.64
C VAL A 383 14.95 -7.95 -24.80
N VAL A 384 15.87 -7.36 -25.57
CA VAL A 384 17.22 -7.88 -25.73
C VAL A 384 18.20 -7.20 -24.76
N LEU A 385 19.04 -8.00 -24.11
CA LEU A 385 20.08 -7.60 -23.17
C LEU A 385 21.45 -7.98 -23.78
N PRO A 386 22.20 -7.02 -24.35
CA PRO A 386 23.46 -7.30 -25.04
C PRO A 386 24.59 -7.84 -24.16
N GLU A 387 24.53 -7.59 -22.85
CA GLU A 387 25.61 -7.86 -21.89
C GLU A 387 25.36 -9.18 -21.14
N GLY A 388 25.04 -10.24 -21.87
CA GLY A 388 24.47 -11.49 -21.32
C GLY A 388 25.40 -12.29 -20.39
N SER A 389 26.70 -11.99 -20.35
CA SER A 389 27.67 -12.64 -19.44
C SER A 389 27.91 -11.85 -18.14
N GLU A 390 27.30 -10.68 -18.00
CA GLU A 390 27.48 -9.79 -16.85
C GLU A 390 26.59 -10.24 -15.67
N GLU A 391 27.15 -10.28 -14.46
CA GLU A 391 26.47 -10.87 -13.30
C GLU A 391 25.19 -10.13 -12.88
N ARG A 392 25.18 -8.80 -12.89
CA ARG A 392 23.99 -8.00 -12.52
C ARG A 392 22.89 -8.16 -13.57
N VAL A 393 23.25 -8.22 -14.85
CA VAL A 393 22.32 -8.50 -15.95
C VAL A 393 21.70 -9.89 -15.79
N LEU A 394 22.50 -10.91 -15.47
CA LEU A 394 22.02 -12.27 -15.22
C LEU A 394 21.08 -12.33 -14.00
N ARG A 395 21.44 -11.68 -12.89
CA ARG A 395 20.58 -11.61 -11.70
C ARG A 395 19.28 -10.86 -11.99
N ALA A 396 19.32 -9.79 -12.78
CA ALA A 396 18.12 -9.09 -13.21
C ALA A 396 17.25 -9.97 -14.12
N ALA A 397 17.86 -10.73 -15.03
CA ALA A 397 17.15 -11.67 -15.89
C ALA A 397 16.39 -12.73 -15.07
N ASP A 398 16.99 -13.30 -14.02
CA ASP A 398 16.30 -14.23 -13.10
C ASP A 398 15.03 -13.61 -12.50
N VAL A 399 15.13 -12.38 -11.98
CA VAL A 399 13.99 -11.66 -11.39
C VAL A 399 12.91 -11.39 -12.44
N LEU A 400 13.30 -10.93 -13.63
CA LEU A 400 12.39 -10.61 -14.73
C LEU A 400 11.65 -11.85 -15.27
N LEU A 401 12.32 -12.99 -15.34
CA LEU A 401 11.72 -14.26 -15.76
C LEU A 401 10.77 -14.81 -14.68
N ARG A 402 11.21 -14.86 -13.41
CA ARG A 402 10.39 -15.35 -12.28
C ARG A 402 9.11 -14.53 -12.08
N ARG A 403 9.18 -13.22 -12.32
CA ARG A 403 8.03 -12.30 -12.24
C ARG A 403 7.24 -12.18 -13.53
N ASP A 404 7.61 -12.93 -14.59
CA ASP A 404 6.97 -12.93 -15.91
C ASP A 404 6.81 -11.52 -16.51
N VAL A 405 7.84 -10.68 -16.38
CA VAL A 405 7.79 -9.25 -16.72
C VAL A 405 7.82 -9.03 -18.24
N CYS A 406 8.67 -9.80 -18.93
CA CYS A 406 8.89 -9.72 -20.37
C CYS A 406 9.48 -11.06 -20.89
N ALA A 407 9.62 -11.19 -22.21
CA ALA A 407 10.43 -12.24 -22.81
C ALA A 407 11.85 -11.70 -23.02
N LEU A 408 12.87 -12.49 -22.69
CA LEU A 408 14.26 -12.03 -22.72
C LEU A 408 15.08 -12.72 -23.82
N THR A 409 15.92 -11.93 -24.47
CA THR A 409 17.04 -12.44 -25.28
C THR A 409 18.36 -11.93 -24.72
N LEU A 410 19.26 -12.82 -24.32
CA LEU A 410 20.62 -12.50 -23.90
C LEU A 410 21.57 -12.66 -25.08
N LEU A 411 22.50 -11.72 -25.27
CA LEU A 411 23.53 -11.84 -26.30
C LEU A 411 24.89 -12.24 -25.70
N GLY A 412 25.59 -13.12 -26.42
CA GLY A 412 26.94 -13.57 -26.10
C GLY A 412 27.13 -15.07 -26.30
N ASP A 413 28.32 -15.57 -25.95
CA ASP A 413 28.67 -16.99 -26.03
C ASP A 413 27.76 -17.85 -25.12
N GLU A 414 27.06 -18.81 -25.72
CA GLU A 414 26.03 -19.58 -25.03
C GLU A 414 26.60 -20.44 -23.89
N GLU A 415 27.74 -21.07 -24.10
CA GLU A 415 28.39 -21.90 -23.08
C GLU A 415 28.84 -21.06 -21.88
N ALA A 416 29.44 -19.90 -22.11
CA ALA A 416 29.88 -18.98 -21.08
C ALA A 416 28.71 -18.41 -20.26
N ILE A 417 27.62 -18.02 -20.92
CA ILE A 417 26.42 -17.48 -20.25
C ILE A 417 25.78 -18.57 -19.39
N ARG A 418 25.55 -19.77 -19.93
CA ARG A 418 24.94 -20.88 -19.17
C ARG A 418 25.82 -21.31 -18.01
N LYS A 419 27.14 -21.37 -18.19
CA LYS A 419 28.08 -21.66 -17.10
C LYS A 419 28.00 -20.61 -16.00
N ARG A 420 28.01 -19.32 -16.34
CA ARG A 420 27.93 -18.23 -15.36
C ARG A 420 26.60 -18.24 -14.61
N ALA A 421 25.50 -18.53 -15.30
CA ALA A 421 24.19 -18.68 -14.67
C ALA A 421 24.17 -19.86 -13.68
N ALA A 422 24.76 -21.01 -14.04
CA ALA A 422 24.89 -22.16 -13.14
C ALA A 422 25.73 -21.84 -11.88
N ASP A 423 26.86 -21.14 -12.04
CA ASP A 423 27.70 -20.70 -10.92
C ASP A 423 26.94 -19.78 -9.94
N LEU A 424 25.95 -19.03 -10.45
CA LEU A 424 25.11 -18.10 -9.69
C LEU A 424 23.78 -18.72 -9.22
N ALA A 425 23.51 -19.99 -9.53
CA ALA A 425 22.24 -20.68 -9.29
C ALA A 425 21.02 -19.97 -9.92
N ILE A 426 21.18 -19.42 -11.13
CA ILE A 426 20.16 -18.71 -11.89
C ILE A 426 19.54 -19.64 -12.94
N ASP A 427 18.21 -19.62 -13.04
CA ASP A 427 17.48 -20.34 -14.09
C ASP A 427 17.21 -19.43 -15.29
N LEU A 428 17.68 -19.85 -16.48
CA LEU A 428 17.52 -19.16 -17.75
C LEU A 428 16.71 -19.97 -18.77
N ALA A 429 15.98 -21.01 -18.34
CA ALA A 429 15.27 -21.92 -19.26
C ALA A 429 14.35 -21.19 -20.26
N ASP A 430 13.70 -20.11 -19.80
CA ASP A 430 12.75 -19.32 -20.60
C ASP A 430 13.40 -18.13 -21.34
N ALA A 431 14.72 -17.94 -21.25
CA ALA A 431 15.45 -16.92 -21.99
C ALA A 431 16.07 -17.47 -23.28
N GLN A 432 16.00 -16.69 -24.36
CA GLN A 432 16.73 -17.01 -25.58
C GLN A 432 18.18 -16.52 -25.44
N ILE A 433 19.16 -17.34 -25.81
CA ILE A 433 20.57 -16.93 -25.87
C ILE A 433 21.00 -16.93 -27.35
N ILE A 434 21.61 -15.84 -27.81
CA ILE A 434 22.11 -15.70 -29.18
C ILE A 434 23.54 -15.18 -29.14
N ASP A 435 24.47 -15.90 -29.75
CA ASP A 435 25.82 -15.40 -29.98
C ASP A 435 25.88 -14.61 -31.30
N PRO A 436 26.14 -13.29 -31.29
CA PRO A 436 26.28 -12.49 -32.51
C PRO A 436 27.37 -12.99 -33.47
N GLN A 437 28.41 -13.65 -32.96
CA GLN A 437 29.55 -14.09 -33.77
C GLN A 437 29.18 -15.26 -34.68
N THR A 438 28.36 -16.19 -34.19
CA THR A 438 27.99 -17.44 -34.85
C THR A 438 26.56 -17.47 -35.37
N SER A 439 25.75 -16.46 -35.04
CA SER A 439 24.34 -16.40 -35.44
C SER A 439 24.16 -16.33 -36.97
N PRO A 440 23.23 -17.10 -37.56
CA PRO A 440 22.88 -16.99 -38.97
C PRO A 440 22.24 -15.62 -39.31
N LEU A 441 21.81 -14.85 -38.32
CA LEU A 441 21.27 -13.50 -38.53
C LEU A 441 22.37 -12.49 -38.91
N ARG A 442 23.64 -12.79 -38.63
CA ARG A 442 24.76 -11.86 -38.82
C ARG A 442 24.90 -11.40 -40.27
N GLU A 443 24.79 -12.30 -41.25
CA GLU A 443 24.85 -11.94 -42.68
C GLU A 443 23.73 -10.97 -43.06
N ARG A 444 22.49 -11.30 -42.70
CA ARG A 444 21.31 -10.46 -42.96
C ARG A 444 21.43 -9.08 -42.29
N PHE A 445 21.96 -9.06 -41.07
CA PHE A 445 22.20 -7.83 -40.32
C PHE A 445 23.29 -6.97 -40.94
N ALA A 446 24.37 -7.58 -41.47
CA ALA A 446 25.42 -6.87 -42.19
C ALA A 446 24.88 -6.19 -43.46
N GLU A 447 24.11 -6.92 -44.28
CA GLU A 447 23.46 -6.35 -45.47
C GLU A 447 22.53 -5.18 -45.10
N ARG A 448 21.72 -5.36 -44.05
CA ARG A 448 20.80 -4.33 -43.58
C ARG A 448 21.52 -3.08 -43.10
N TYR A 449 22.58 -3.25 -42.31
CA TYR A 449 23.37 -2.14 -41.79
C TYR A 449 24.12 -1.39 -42.89
N ALA A 450 24.73 -2.13 -43.83
CA ALA A 450 25.38 -1.54 -45.02
C ALA A 450 24.37 -0.71 -45.83
N ALA A 451 23.14 -1.22 -46.04
CA ALA A 451 22.09 -0.46 -46.73
C ALA A 451 21.69 0.83 -45.98
N LEU A 452 21.52 0.77 -44.65
CA LEU A 452 21.20 1.95 -43.82
C LEU A 452 22.32 2.99 -43.84
N ARG A 453 23.57 2.56 -43.99
CA ARG A 453 24.78 3.39 -43.96
C ARG A 453 25.45 3.56 -45.32
N ALA A 454 24.75 3.25 -46.42
CA ALA A 454 25.29 3.37 -47.77
C ALA A 454 25.76 4.80 -48.10
N HIS A 455 25.06 5.81 -47.59
CA HIS A 455 25.45 7.23 -47.70
C HIS A 455 26.78 7.59 -47.02
N LYS A 456 27.31 6.73 -46.15
CA LYS A 456 28.63 6.83 -45.51
C LYS A 456 29.66 5.87 -46.11
N GLY A 457 29.30 5.11 -47.15
CA GLY A 457 30.21 4.20 -47.86
C GLY A 457 30.52 2.90 -47.12
N VAL A 458 29.65 2.44 -46.20
CA VAL A 458 29.87 1.17 -45.47
C VAL A 458 29.62 -0.02 -46.41
N SER A 459 30.64 -0.85 -46.65
CA SER A 459 30.50 -2.11 -47.42
C SER A 459 29.88 -3.22 -46.56
N VAL A 460 29.37 -4.28 -47.20
CA VAL A 460 28.83 -5.45 -46.48
C VAL A 460 29.92 -6.16 -45.66
N GLU A 461 31.17 -6.22 -46.13
CA GLU A 461 32.26 -6.83 -45.35
C GLU A 461 32.54 -6.03 -44.07
N LEU A 462 32.65 -4.70 -44.16
CA LEU A 462 32.83 -3.86 -42.99
C LEU A 462 31.61 -3.94 -42.04
N ALA A 463 30.40 -3.99 -42.61
CA ALA A 463 29.19 -4.17 -41.83
C ALA A 463 29.19 -5.51 -41.08
N PHE A 464 29.70 -6.59 -41.69
CA PHE A 464 29.77 -7.92 -41.09
C PHE A 464 30.65 -7.96 -39.84
N ASP A 465 31.73 -7.16 -39.81
CA ASP A 465 32.56 -6.98 -38.62
C ASP A 465 31.85 -6.14 -37.55
N VAL A 466 31.19 -5.04 -37.95
CA VAL A 466 30.48 -4.15 -37.03
C VAL A 466 29.30 -4.84 -36.35
N VAL A 467 28.51 -5.63 -37.08
CA VAL A 467 27.31 -6.28 -36.52
C VAL A 467 27.63 -7.44 -35.59
N ALA A 468 28.90 -7.87 -35.48
CA ALA A 468 29.31 -8.83 -34.46
C ALA A 468 29.35 -8.21 -33.05
N ASP A 469 29.39 -6.88 -32.94
CA ASP A 469 29.25 -6.20 -31.67
C ASP A 469 27.83 -6.38 -31.09
N VAL A 470 27.75 -6.75 -29.82
CA VAL A 470 26.48 -7.07 -29.13
C VAL A 470 25.50 -5.90 -29.15
N SER A 471 25.98 -4.65 -29.09
CA SER A 471 25.11 -3.47 -29.08
C SER A 471 24.55 -3.19 -30.48
N TYR A 472 25.35 -3.34 -31.54
CA TYR A 472 24.87 -3.26 -32.92
C TYR A 472 23.90 -4.39 -33.27
N PHE A 473 24.24 -5.63 -32.88
CA PHE A 473 23.41 -6.79 -33.13
C PHE A 473 22.04 -6.66 -32.44
N GLY A 474 22.04 -6.30 -31.14
CA GLY A 474 20.80 -6.06 -30.38
C GLY A 474 19.95 -4.94 -30.98
N THR A 475 20.58 -3.85 -31.42
CA THR A 475 19.87 -2.74 -32.08
C THR A 475 19.23 -3.19 -33.40
N LEU A 476 19.89 -4.04 -34.18
CA LEU A 476 19.33 -4.59 -35.42
C LEU A 476 18.21 -5.59 -35.16
N MET A 477 18.27 -6.36 -34.06
CA MET A 477 17.12 -7.18 -33.63
C MET A 477 15.89 -6.31 -33.36
N VAL A 478 16.05 -5.17 -32.68
CA VAL A 478 14.96 -4.21 -32.45
C VAL A 478 14.47 -3.62 -33.78
N GLN A 479 15.38 -3.18 -34.65
CA GLN A 479 15.04 -2.61 -35.96
C GLN A 479 14.22 -3.57 -36.83
N GLU A 480 14.57 -4.84 -36.86
CA GLU A 480 13.93 -5.89 -37.67
C GLU A 480 12.72 -6.55 -36.97
N GLY A 481 12.37 -6.11 -35.75
CA GLY A 481 11.18 -6.61 -35.02
C GLY A 481 11.35 -8.02 -34.41
N LEU A 482 12.60 -8.47 -34.28
CA LEU A 482 12.96 -9.70 -33.57
C LEU A 482 12.95 -9.49 -32.04
N ALA A 483 13.27 -8.27 -31.62
CA ALA A 483 13.02 -7.76 -30.28
C ALA A 483 12.14 -6.49 -30.39
N ASP A 484 11.42 -6.17 -29.32
CA ASP A 484 10.58 -4.99 -29.25
C ASP A 484 11.31 -3.81 -28.56
N GLY A 485 12.38 -4.09 -27.80
CA GLY A 485 13.27 -3.07 -27.23
C GLY A 485 14.62 -3.63 -26.77
N MET A 486 15.56 -2.75 -26.41
CA MET A 486 16.90 -3.11 -25.94
C MET A 486 17.31 -2.34 -24.68
N VAL A 487 18.00 -3.00 -23.77
CA VAL A 487 18.67 -2.37 -22.61
C VAL A 487 20.13 -2.81 -22.55
N SER A 488 21.06 -1.85 -22.53
CA SER A 488 22.52 -2.08 -22.47
C SER A 488 23.21 -1.00 -21.61
N GLY A 489 24.50 -1.11 -21.32
CA GLY A 489 25.29 -0.07 -20.65
C GLY A 489 25.84 -0.44 -19.27
N ALA A 490 25.56 -1.64 -18.76
CA ALA A 490 26.11 -2.12 -17.48
C ALA A 490 27.64 -2.24 -17.52
N VAL A 491 28.21 -2.52 -18.70
CA VAL A 491 29.67 -2.55 -18.94
C VAL A 491 30.11 -1.68 -20.13
N HIS A 492 29.21 -1.32 -21.04
CA HIS A 492 29.52 -0.40 -22.14
C HIS A 492 29.48 1.07 -21.70
N SER A 493 30.08 1.94 -22.53
CA SER A 493 29.89 3.39 -22.35
C SER A 493 28.54 3.81 -22.94
N THR A 494 27.90 4.84 -22.38
CA THR A 494 26.68 5.45 -22.94
C THR A 494 26.83 5.77 -24.43
N ALA A 495 27.98 6.27 -24.86
CA ALA A 495 28.24 6.53 -26.27
C ALA A 495 28.26 5.26 -27.15
N ALA A 496 28.69 4.12 -26.60
CA ALA A 496 28.68 2.83 -27.30
C ALA A 496 27.27 2.22 -27.37
N THR A 497 26.44 2.42 -26.34
CA THR A 497 25.03 2.00 -26.34
C THR A 497 24.18 2.83 -27.29
N ILE A 498 24.33 4.16 -27.26
CA ILE A 498 23.41 5.07 -27.98
C ILE A 498 23.79 5.22 -29.46
N ARG A 499 25.08 5.14 -29.82
CA ARG A 499 25.52 5.29 -31.22
C ARG A 499 24.82 4.34 -32.19
N PRO A 500 24.74 3.01 -31.94
CA PRO A 500 23.96 2.11 -32.79
C PRO A 500 22.50 2.54 -32.92
N ALA A 501 21.86 2.97 -31.84
CA ALA A 501 20.48 3.44 -31.86
C ALA A 501 20.31 4.67 -32.78
N PHE A 502 21.26 5.62 -32.77
CA PHE A 502 21.25 6.75 -33.70
C PHE A 502 21.50 6.35 -35.15
N GLU A 503 22.39 5.40 -35.40
CA GLU A 503 22.74 5.00 -36.76
C GLU A 503 21.65 4.16 -37.43
N ILE A 504 20.95 3.33 -36.64
CA ILE A 504 19.99 2.33 -37.12
C ILE A 504 18.54 2.79 -36.87
N ILE A 505 18.17 3.01 -35.60
CA ILE A 505 16.78 3.30 -35.18
C ILE A 505 16.37 4.73 -35.49
N LYS A 506 17.27 5.72 -35.30
CA LYS A 506 17.05 7.16 -35.50
C LYS A 506 15.85 7.73 -34.71
N THR A 507 15.63 9.04 -34.84
CA THR A 507 14.51 9.74 -34.22
C THR A 507 13.17 9.40 -34.89
N ARG A 508 12.10 9.48 -34.10
CA ARG A 508 10.71 9.41 -34.57
C ARG A 508 10.33 10.69 -35.34
N PRO A 509 9.35 10.62 -36.26
CA PRO A 509 8.84 11.82 -36.92
C PRO A 509 8.42 12.89 -35.91
N GLY A 510 8.88 14.13 -36.12
CA GLY A 510 8.59 15.25 -35.24
C GLY A 510 9.54 15.42 -34.05
N ALA A 511 10.42 14.45 -33.74
CA ALA A 511 11.50 14.64 -32.77
C ALA A 511 12.77 15.14 -33.48
N GLN A 512 13.32 16.26 -33.02
CA GLN A 512 14.56 16.82 -33.57
C GLN A 512 15.77 16.09 -33.00
N ILE A 513 15.74 15.79 -31.70
CA ILE A 513 16.83 15.12 -30.99
C ILE A 513 16.31 13.97 -30.13
N VAL A 514 17.21 13.04 -29.79
CA VAL A 514 16.99 12.07 -28.71
C VAL A 514 17.47 12.70 -27.43
N SER A 515 16.70 12.53 -26.36
CA SER A 515 17.08 13.01 -25.03
C SER A 515 16.83 11.92 -24.01
N SER A 516 17.17 12.17 -22.75
CA SER A 516 16.90 11.24 -21.66
C SER A 516 16.12 11.88 -20.53
N VAL A 517 15.38 11.06 -19.81
CA VAL A 517 14.80 11.43 -18.52
C VAL A 517 15.13 10.42 -17.44
N PHE A 518 15.16 10.88 -16.20
CA PHE A 518 15.10 10.01 -15.01
C PHE A 518 13.78 10.21 -14.31
N PHE A 519 13.17 9.11 -13.88
CA PHE A 519 12.11 9.15 -12.87
C PHE A 519 12.78 9.19 -11.50
N MET A 520 12.71 10.34 -10.85
CA MET A 520 13.20 10.59 -9.51
C MET A 520 12.08 10.27 -8.52
N CYS A 521 12.08 9.04 -8.00
CA CYS A 521 11.15 8.57 -6.98
C CYS A 521 11.61 9.06 -5.60
N LEU A 522 11.02 10.17 -5.17
CA LEU A 522 11.14 10.67 -3.81
C LEU A 522 10.23 9.85 -2.88
N ALA A 523 10.30 10.10 -1.58
CA ALA A 523 9.51 9.37 -0.59
C ALA A 523 7.99 9.47 -0.83
N ASP A 524 7.51 10.58 -1.41
CA ASP A 524 6.10 10.89 -1.54
C ASP A 524 5.63 11.15 -2.98
N ARG A 525 6.53 11.20 -3.97
CA ARG A 525 6.17 11.53 -5.35
C ARG A 525 7.25 11.11 -6.34
N VAL A 526 6.86 11.01 -7.60
CA VAL A 526 7.77 10.79 -8.72
C VAL A 526 7.90 12.08 -9.53
N LEU A 527 9.13 12.55 -9.74
CA LEU A 527 9.46 13.67 -10.61
C LEU A 527 10.19 13.18 -11.86
N VAL A 528 10.08 13.90 -12.97
CA VAL A 528 10.79 13.59 -14.22
C VAL A 528 11.87 14.63 -14.45
N TYR A 529 13.13 14.20 -14.50
CA TYR A 529 14.29 15.06 -14.68
C TYR A 529 14.85 14.85 -16.08
N GLY A 530 14.95 15.89 -16.91
CA GLY A 530 15.53 15.77 -18.26
C GLY A 530 16.15 17.06 -18.77
N ASP A 531 17.13 17.08 -19.66
CA ASP A 531 17.99 15.96 -20.03
C ASP A 531 19.15 15.82 -19.02
N CYS A 532 19.50 14.57 -18.69
CA CYS A 532 20.52 14.27 -17.68
C CYS A 532 21.64 13.35 -18.19
N ALA A 533 21.57 12.86 -19.43
CA ALA A 533 22.54 11.89 -19.95
C ALA A 533 23.00 12.09 -21.40
N VAL A 534 22.23 12.78 -22.27
CA VAL A 534 22.50 12.75 -23.72
C VAL A 534 23.08 14.05 -24.27
N ASN A 535 22.40 15.18 -24.09
CA ASN A 535 22.71 16.43 -24.80
C ASN A 535 23.52 17.40 -23.92
N PRO A 536 24.82 17.65 -24.23
CA PRO A 536 25.70 18.45 -23.37
C PRO A 536 25.25 19.90 -23.17
N ASP A 537 24.93 20.59 -24.26
CA ASP A 537 24.50 21.99 -24.26
C ASP A 537 23.43 22.19 -25.36
N PRO A 538 22.16 21.86 -25.07
CA PRO A 538 21.09 22.00 -26.04
C PRO A 538 20.80 23.49 -26.32
N ASP A 539 20.50 23.82 -27.57
CA ASP A 539 19.96 25.14 -27.95
C ASP A 539 18.48 25.30 -27.53
N ALA A 540 17.88 26.46 -27.78
CA ALA A 540 16.51 26.75 -27.33
C ALA A 540 15.46 25.84 -28.00
N GLU A 541 15.63 25.55 -29.29
CA GLU A 541 14.77 24.67 -30.08
C GLU A 541 14.86 23.21 -29.59
N GLN A 542 16.09 22.74 -29.33
CA GLN A 542 16.37 21.43 -28.76
C GLN A 542 15.82 21.31 -27.34
N LEU A 543 15.99 22.34 -26.50
CA LEU A 543 15.49 22.36 -25.13
C LEU A 543 13.95 22.32 -25.09
N ALA A 544 13.28 22.98 -26.04
CA ALA A 544 11.84 22.88 -26.21
C ALA A 544 11.40 21.48 -26.65
N ASP A 545 12.14 20.85 -27.57
CA ASP A 545 11.88 19.46 -27.98
C ASP A 545 12.05 18.48 -26.81
N ILE A 546 13.10 18.64 -25.98
CA ILE A 546 13.30 17.87 -24.74
C ILE A 546 12.09 17.99 -23.83
N ALA A 547 11.61 19.22 -23.58
CA ALA A 547 10.47 19.46 -22.70
C ALA A 547 9.19 18.75 -23.18
N ILE A 548 8.89 18.83 -24.48
CA ILE A 548 7.70 18.21 -25.08
C ILE A 548 7.81 16.67 -25.03
N GLN A 549 9.00 16.12 -25.30
CA GLN A 549 9.25 14.68 -25.18
C GLN A 549 9.10 14.22 -23.73
N SER A 550 9.71 14.94 -22.77
CA SER A 550 9.64 14.63 -21.34
C SER A 550 8.21 14.68 -20.80
N ALA A 551 7.38 15.62 -21.27
CA ALA A 551 5.97 15.68 -20.91
C ALA A 551 5.19 14.45 -21.43
N THR A 552 5.49 14.02 -22.66
CA THR A 552 4.88 12.81 -23.23
C THR A 552 5.28 11.56 -22.42
N THR A 553 6.57 11.44 -22.10
CA THR A 553 7.10 10.35 -21.29
C THR A 553 6.50 10.37 -19.87
N ALA A 554 6.43 11.53 -19.23
CA ALA A 554 5.81 11.69 -17.91
C ALA A 554 4.37 11.17 -17.89
N ALA A 555 3.55 11.63 -18.85
CA ALA A 555 2.15 11.20 -18.97
C ALA A 555 2.02 9.69 -19.24
N GLN A 556 2.91 9.11 -20.06
CA GLN A 556 2.92 7.67 -20.33
C GLN A 556 3.11 6.84 -19.04
N PHE A 557 3.83 7.37 -18.05
CA PHE A 557 4.11 6.71 -16.77
C PHE A 557 3.27 7.27 -15.61
N GLY A 558 2.12 7.90 -15.91
CA GLY A 558 1.14 8.32 -14.90
C GLY A 558 1.54 9.60 -14.13
N VAL A 559 2.59 10.29 -14.56
CA VAL A 559 3.01 11.57 -13.97
C VAL A 559 2.37 12.71 -14.77
N GLU A 560 1.43 13.43 -14.15
CA GLU A 560 0.76 14.58 -14.76
C GLU A 560 1.78 15.68 -15.11
N PRO A 561 1.95 16.09 -16.39
CA PRO A 561 3.02 16.99 -16.78
C PRO A 561 2.80 18.45 -16.33
N ARG A 562 3.68 18.93 -15.44
CA ARG A 562 3.83 20.35 -15.06
C ARG A 562 5.29 20.72 -15.23
N ILE A 563 5.60 21.40 -16.32
CA ILE A 563 6.95 21.54 -16.86
C ILE A 563 7.62 22.82 -16.33
N ALA A 564 8.66 22.66 -15.52
CA ALA A 564 9.54 23.74 -15.10
C ALA A 564 10.80 23.76 -15.99
N MET A 565 10.95 24.82 -16.79
CA MET A 565 12.16 25.06 -17.58
C MET A 565 13.19 25.77 -16.69
N LEU A 566 14.14 25.00 -16.16
CA LEU A 566 15.02 25.42 -15.08
C LEU A 566 16.08 26.42 -15.54
N SER A 567 16.35 27.40 -14.68
CA SER A 567 17.44 28.37 -14.83
C SER A 567 17.89 28.88 -13.46
N TYR A 568 19.00 29.61 -13.42
CA TYR A 568 19.42 30.32 -12.20
C TYR A 568 18.62 31.60 -11.95
N SER A 569 17.69 31.98 -12.85
CA SER A 569 16.78 33.13 -12.71
C SER A 569 15.31 32.72 -12.84
N THR A 570 14.41 33.52 -12.26
CA THR A 570 12.95 33.33 -12.31
C THR A 570 12.28 34.52 -13.00
N GLY A 571 11.41 34.25 -13.97
CA GLY A 571 10.60 35.25 -14.67
C GLY A 571 11.44 36.21 -15.52
N THR A 572 11.19 37.52 -15.38
CA THR A 572 11.86 38.59 -16.14
C THR A 572 13.05 39.20 -15.42
N SER A 573 13.37 38.74 -14.20
CA SER A 573 14.33 39.39 -13.31
C SER A 573 15.80 39.23 -13.72
N GLY A 574 16.13 38.18 -14.48
CA GLY A 574 17.49 37.91 -14.96
C GLY A 574 17.63 38.07 -16.47
N SER A 575 18.81 38.53 -16.87
CA SER A 575 19.25 38.67 -18.27
C SER A 575 20.56 37.92 -18.48
N GLY A 576 20.74 37.30 -19.64
CA GLY A 576 21.95 36.58 -19.99
C GLY A 576 21.67 35.44 -20.96
N ALA A 577 22.68 35.02 -21.73
CA ALA A 577 22.51 34.05 -22.81
C ALA A 577 21.81 32.76 -22.36
N ASP A 578 22.16 32.21 -21.19
CA ASP A 578 21.54 30.99 -20.66
C ASP A 578 20.07 31.20 -20.22
N VAL A 579 19.76 32.38 -19.66
CA VAL A 579 18.38 32.72 -19.25
C VAL A 579 17.52 32.98 -20.50
N ASP A 580 18.07 33.68 -21.48
CA ASP A 580 17.42 34.01 -22.74
C ASP A 580 17.16 32.73 -23.57
N LYS A 581 18.09 31.77 -23.54
CA LYS A 581 17.93 30.43 -24.12
C LYS A 581 16.71 29.70 -23.53
N VAL A 582 16.62 29.63 -22.20
CA VAL A 582 15.51 28.96 -21.51
C VAL A 582 14.18 29.69 -21.73
N ARG A 583 14.20 31.03 -21.76
CA ARG A 583 13.00 31.84 -22.07
C ARG A 583 12.48 31.55 -23.48
N LYS A 584 13.36 31.61 -24.48
CA LYS A 584 13.03 31.29 -25.87
C LYS A 584 12.50 29.86 -26.00
N ALA A 585 13.12 28.88 -25.32
CA ALA A 585 12.63 27.50 -25.30
C ALA A 585 11.21 27.41 -24.73
N THR A 586 10.94 28.12 -23.63
CA THR A 586 9.60 28.17 -22.99
C THR A 586 8.54 28.72 -23.94
N GLU A 587 8.85 29.81 -24.65
CA GLU A 587 7.97 30.41 -25.65
C GLU A 587 7.68 29.43 -26.81
N ILE A 588 8.69 28.69 -27.27
CA ILE A 588 8.54 27.66 -28.30
C ILE A 588 7.60 26.54 -27.82
N VAL A 589 7.75 26.05 -26.58
CA VAL A 589 6.86 25.03 -26.03
C VAL A 589 5.41 25.53 -25.99
N ARG A 590 5.18 26.75 -25.49
CA ARG A 590 3.83 27.35 -25.44
C ARG A 590 3.19 27.50 -26.82
N ALA A 591 4.00 27.85 -27.83
CA ALA A 591 3.51 28.01 -29.19
C ALA A 591 3.18 26.67 -29.86
N LEU A 592 4.01 25.63 -29.67
CA LEU A 592 3.83 24.32 -30.31
C LEU A 592 2.81 23.44 -29.58
N ARG A 593 2.71 23.58 -28.25
CA ARG A 593 1.87 22.75 -27.37
C ARG A 593 1.20 23.60 -26.30
N PRO A 594 0.20 24.42 -26.68
CA PRO A 594 -0.52 25.29 -25.75
C PRO A 594 -1.34 24.52 -24.69
N ASP A 595 -1.52 23.21 -24.88
CA ASP A 595 -2.14 22.31 -23.92
C ASP A 595 -1.23 21.92 -22.73
N LEU A 596 0.09 22.12 -22.85
CA LEU A 596 1.04 21.78 -21.79
C LEU A 596 1.22 22.93 -20.79
N LEU A 597 1.14 22.59 -19.50
CA LEU A 597 1.48 23.52 -18.42
C LEU A 597 2.99 23.68 -18.35
N VAL A 598 3.50 24.85 -18.76
CA VAL A 598 4.93 25.15 -18.78
C VAL A 598 5.23 26.53 -18.20
N GLU A 599 6.24 26.57 -17.33
CA GLU A 599 6.78 27.81 -16.75
C GLU A 599 8.29 27.85 -16.86
N GLY A 600 8.82 29.03 -17.21
CA GLY A 600 10.22 29.19 -17.51
C GLY A 600 10.58 30.60 -17.96
N PRO A 601 11.81 31.08 -17.70
CA PRO A 601 12.82 30.46 -16.84
C PRO A 601 12.39 30.48 -15.36
N ILE A 602 12.65 29.40 -14.63
CA ILE A 602 12.29 29.26 -13.20
C ILE A 602 13.44 28.61 -12.41
N GLN A 603 13.68 29.09 -11.19
CA GLN A 603 14.64 28.46 -10.28
C GLN A 603 14.08 27.18 -9.66
N TYR A 604 14.96 26.25 -9.28
CA TYR A 604 14.56 24.97 -8.70
C TYR A 604 13.71 25.12 -7.43
N ASP A 605 14.07 26.04 -6.53
CA ASP A 605 13.31 26.33 -5.31
C ASP A 605 11.86 26.75 -5.62
N ALA A 606 11.68 27.67 -6.57
CA ALA A 606 10.37 28.14 -7.03
C ALA A 606 9.58 27.05 -7.78
N ALA A 607 10.25 26.09 -8.40
CA ALA A 607 9.59 24.99 -9.11
C ALA A 607 8.98 23.96 -8.14
N VAL A 608 9.64 23.66 -7.02
CA VAL A 608 9.28 22.55 -6.12
C VAL A 608 8.69 22.96 -4.77
N ASP A 609 8.95 24.20 -4.29
CA ASP A 609 8.46 24.68 -2.99
C ASP A 609 7.29 25.66 -3.17
N ALA A 610 6.12 25.28 -2.63
CA ALA A 610 4.90 26.07 -2.75
C ALA A 610 4.98 27.45 -2.05
N ALA A 611 5.72 27.58 -0.94
CA ALA A 611 5.87 28.84 -0.23
C ALA A 611 6.79 29.81 -0.98
N VAL A 612 7.87 29.29 -1.58
CA VAL A 612 8.75 30.08 -2.45
C VAL A 612 8.00 30.48 -3.73
N ALA A 613 7.24 29.56 -4.32
CA ALA A 613 6.41 29.82 -5.49
C ALA A 613 5.38 30.93 -5.23
N GLN A 614 4.68 30.91 -4.09
CA GLN A 614 3.72 31.95 -3.73
C GLN A 614 4.35 33.35 -3.65
N THR A 615 5.65 33.42 -3.34
CA THR A 615 6.39 34.68 -3.26
C THR A 615 6.89 35.13 -4.64
N LYS A 616 7.45 34.21 -5.44
CA LYS A 616 8.10 34.55 -6.73
C LYS A 616 7.14 34.55 -7.93
N LEU A 617 6.17 33.64 -7.96
CA LEU A 617 5.25 33.37 -9.09
C LEU A 617 3.86 32.90 -8.58
N PRO A 618 3.08 33.74 -7.87
CA PRO A 618 1.82 33.34 -7.23
C PRO A 618 0.71 32.89 -8.19
N GLU A 619 0.75 33.33 -9.45
CA GLU A 619 -0.27 33.04 -10.47
C GLU A 619 0.10 31.84 -11.37
N SER A 620 1.24 31.19 -11.14
CA SER A 620 1.69 30.09 -11.98
C SER A 620 1.04 28.76 -11.62
N ASP A 621 0.51 28.05 -12.62
CA ASP A 621 -0.03 26.69 -12.47
C ASP A 621 1.06 25.60 -12.34
N VAL A 622 2.34 25.99 -12.52
CA VAL A 622 3.50 25.10 -12.45
C VAL A 622 4.37 25.36 -11.22
N ALA A 623 4.60 26.63 -10.85
CA ALA A 623 5.48 26.95 -9.72
C ALA A 623 5.00 26.29 -8.42
N GLY A 624 5.93 25.69 -7.67
CA GLY A 624 5.67 24.93 -6.45
C GLY A 624 4.94 23.60 -6.65
N LYS A 625 4.61 23.24 -7.90
CA LYS A 625 3.83 22.07 -8.30
C LYS A 625 4.49 21.31 -9.46
N ALA A 626 5.73 21.65 -9.81
CA ALA A 626 6.39 21.08 -10.99
C ALA A 626 6.62 19.57 -10.80
N THR A 627 6.30 18.81 -11.84
CA THR A 627 6.50 17.34 -11.90
C THR A 627 7.51 16.95 -12.96
N VAL A 628 7.74 17.83 -13.95
CA VAL A 628 8.73 17.65 -15.01
C VAL A 628 9.71 18.82 -14.94
N LEU A 629 10.99 18.52 -14.68
CA LEU A 629 12.04 19.51 -14.49
C LEU A 629 13.05 19.41 -15.64
N ILE A 630 13.09 20.47 -16.44
CA ILE A 630 13.92 20.52 -17.64
C ILE A 630 15.18 21.33 -17.37
N PHE A 631 16.33 20.66 -17.36
CA PHE A 631 17.64 21.24 -17.11
C PHE A 631 18.19 21.94 -18.35
N PRO A 632 18.88 23.09 -18.19
CA PRO A 632 19.37 23.89 -19.31
C PRO A 632 20.58 23.26 -20.03
N ASP A 633 21.29 22.33 -19.37
CA ASP A 633 22.49 21.66 -19.86
C ASP A 633 22.77 20.35 -19.07
N LEU A 634 23.64 19.51 -19.63
CA LEU A 634 23.97 18.20 -19.06
C LEU A 634 24.75 18.28 -17.74
N ASN A 635 25.62 19.28 -17.55
CA ASN A 635 26.38 19.40 -16.31
C ASN A 635 25.43 19.67 -15.15
N THR A 636 24.47 20.56 -15.34
CA THR A 636 23.44 20.87 -14.36
C THR A 636 22.54 19.66 -14.11
N GLY A 637 22.04 19.02 -15.17
CA GLY A 637 21.17 17.84 -15.05
C GLY A 637 21.84 16.66 -14.37
N ASN A 638 23.04 16.27 -14.82
CA ASN A 638 23.76 15.09 -14.34
C ASN A 638 24.16 15.22 -12.86
N ASN A 639 24.69 16.37 -12.47
CA ASN A 639 25.07 16.60 -11.07
C ASN A 639 23.84 16.66 -10.17
N THR A 640 22.75 17.30 -10.60
CA THR A 640 21.56 17.48 -9.78
C THR A 640 20.86 16.15 -9.48
N TYR A 641 20.59 15.31 -10.49
CA TYR A 641 19.88 14.05 -10.23
C TYR A 641 20.70 13.13 -9.32
N LYS A 642 22.04 13.07 -9.50
CA LYS A 642 22.93 12.28 -8.63
C LYS A 642 23.00 12.83 -7.22
N ALA A 643 23.06 14.16 -7.07
CA ALA A 643 23.04 14.79 -5.76
C ALA A 643 21.74 14.45 -5.01
N VAL A 644 20.59 14.57 -5.69
CA VAL A 644 19.28 14.20 -5.09
C VAL A 644 19.23 12.72 -4.76
N GLN A 645 19.64 11.83 -5.67
CA GLN A 645 19.70 10.38 -5.44
C GLN A 645 20.53 10.04 -4.19
N ARG A 646 21.73 10.61 -4.06
CA ARG A 646 22.68 10.27 -2.99
C ARG A 646 22.37 10.94 -1.66
N SER A 647 21.92 12.20 -1.68
CA SER A 647 21.69 12.98 -0.46
C SER A 647 20.29 12.79 0.12
N ALA A 648 19.28 12.55 -0.72
CA ALA A 648 17.90 12.35 -0.26
C ALA A 648 17.49 10.88 -0.19
N GLY A 649 18.38 9.94 -0.58
CA GLY A 649 18.04 8.52 -0.66
C GLY A 649 16.96 8.21 -1.70
N ALA A 650 16.77 9.10 -2.68
CA ALA A 650 15.77 8.93 -3.73
C ALA A 650 16.16 7.79 -4.67
N VAL A 651 15.18 7.02 -5.12
CA VAL A 651 15.40 6.02 -6.18
C VAL A 651 15.35 6.76 -7.52
N ALA A 652 16.36 6.54 -8.37
CA ALA A 652 16.45 7.17 -9.68
C ALA A 652 16.35 6.09 -10.75
N VAL A 653 15.22 6.07 -11.47
CA VAL A 653 14.98 5.08 -12.53
C VAL A 653 15.30 5.70 -13.89
N GLY A 654 16.32 5.18 -14.57
CA GLY A 654 16.80 5.66 -15.87
C GLY A 654 18.31 5.53 -16.05
N PRO A 655 18.91 6.15 -17.10
CA PRO A 655 18.26 7.08 -18.02
C PRO A 655 17.30 6.40 -18.99
N VAL A 656 16.10 6.97 -19.12
CA VAL A 656 15.10 6.55 -20.11
C VAL A 656 15.25 7.42 -21.35
N LEU A 657 15.69 6.84 -22.45
CA LEU A 657 15.81 7.54 -23.73
C LEU A 657 14.42 7.78 -24.32
N GLN A 658 14.28 8.95 -24.93
CA GLN A 658 13.06 9.41 -25.57
C GLN A 658 13.37 10.04 -26.93
N GLY A 659 12.39 9.99 -27.83
CA GLY A 659 12.51 10.52 -29.19
C GLY A 659 13.00 9.52 -30.24
N LEU A 660 13.41 8.30 -29.85
CA LEU A 660 13.71 7.21 -30.80
C LEU A 660 12.44 6.62 -31.43
N ARG A 661 12.57 5.98 -32.61
CA ARG A 661 11.47 5.25 -33.27
C ARG A 661 11.09 3.92 -32.62
N LYS A 662 12.05 3.32 -31.91
CA LYS A 662 11.93 2.06 -31.19
C LYS A 662 12.73 2.18 -29.90
N PRO A 663 12.30 1.55 -28.79
CA PRO A 663 12.90 1.78 -27.49
C PRO A 663 14.26 1.11 -27.36
N VAL A 664 15.25 1.92 -27.03
CA VAL A 664 16.59 1.51 -26.63
C VAL A 664 16.95 2.34 -25.42
N ASN A 665 17.38 1.71 -24.33
CA ASN A 665 17.77 2.41 -23.11
C ASN A 665 19.21 2.06 -22.70
N ASP A 666 19.85 3.03 -22.05
CA ASP A 666 21.20 2.90 -21.50
C ASP A 666 21.13 2.70 -19.99
N LEU A 667 22.08 1.95 -19.45
CA LEU A 667 22.28 1.75 -18.03
C LEU A 667 23.53 2.52 -17.58
N SER A 668 23.51 2.98 -16.34
CA SER A 668 24.74 3.40 -15.69
C SER A 668 25.64 2.18 -15.45
N ARG A 669 26.95 2.33 -15.65
CA ARG A 669 27.92 1.29 -15.25
C ARG A 669 27.87 0.95 -13.75
N GLY A 670 27.35 1.87 -12.93
CA GLY A 670 27.10 1.66 -11.51
C GLY A 670 25.68 1.19 -11.17
N ALA A 671 24.87 0.79 -12.17
CA ALA A 671 23.51 0.32 -11.96
C ALA A 671 23.47 -0.91 -11.05
N LEU A 672 22.51 -0.90 -10.14
CA LEU A 672 22.14 -2.03 -9.29
C LEU A 672 21.24 -3.00 -10.06
N VAL A 673 21.08 -4.23 -9.56
CA VAL A 673 20.18 -5.23 -10.17
C VAL A 673 18.76 -4.67 -10.31
N GLN A 674 18.25 -3.96 -9.29
CA GLN A 674 16.93 -3.35 -9.32
C GLN A 674 16.81 -2.26 -10.41
N ASP A 675 17.87 -1.47 -10.64
CA ASP A 675 17.88 -0.46 -11.70
C ASP A 675 17.73 -1.11 -13.08
N ILE A 676 18.37 -2.27 -13.29
CA ILE A 676 18.25 -3.04 -14.54
C ILE A 676 16.82 -3.58 -14.70
N VAL A 677 16.25 -4.17 -13.65
CA VAL A 677 14.87 -4.68 -13.66
C VAL A 677 13.88 -3.56 -14.03
N ASN A 678 13.98 -2.41 -13.36
CA ASN A 678 13.12 -1.26 -13.61
C ASN A 678 13.29 -0.69 -15.03
N THR A 679 14.53 -0.59 -15.53
CA THR A 679 14.81 -0.08 -16.88
C THR A 679 14.27 -1.03 -17.96
N VAL A 680 14.37 -2.35 -17.75
CA VAL A 680 13.78 -3.35 -18.66
C VAL A 680 12.25 -3.25 -18.67
N ALA A 681 11.61 -3.12 -17.50
CA ALA A 681 10.17 -2.93 -17.41
C ALA A 681 9.70 -1.66 -18.13
N ILE A 682 10.42 -0.54 -17.95
CA ILE A 682 10.16 0.71 -18.67
C ILE A 682 10.31 0.52 -20.18
N THR A 683 11.38 -0.14 -20.63
CA THR A 683 11.63 -0.41 -22.05
C THR A 683 10.51 -1.22 -22.68
N ALA A 684 10.01 -2.24 -21.95
CA ALA A 684 8.87 -3.03 -22.37
C ALA A 684 7.58 -2.17 -22.46
N ILE A 685 7.33 -1.28 -21.50
CA ILE A 685 6.19 -0.35 -21.53
C ILE A 685 6.31 0.65 -22.70
N GLN A 686 7.50 1.17 -22.98
CA GLN A 686 7.72 2.02 -24.16
C GLN A 686 7.37 1.27 -25.44
N ALA A 687 7.79 0.01 -25.58
CA ALA A 687 7.45 -0.86 -26.70
C ALA A 687 5.94 -1.20 -26.78
N GLN A 688 5.21 -1.14 -25.65
CA GLN A 688 3.76 -1.34 -25.65
C GLN A 688 3.01 -0.18 -26.34
N GLY A 689 3.49 1.05 -26.16
CA GLY A 689 2.88 2.27 -26.72
C GLY A 689 3.06 2.45 -28.23
N GLU A 690 4.02 1.75 -28.84
CA GLU A 690 4.36 1.87 -30.27
C GLU A 690 3.52 0.98 -31.21
N ARG A 691 2.23 0.74 -30.91
CA ARG A 691 1.37 0.06 -31.90
C ARG A 691 1.24 0.92 -33.17
N PRO A 692 1.52 0.40 -34.38
CA PRO A 692 1.19 1.09 -35.62
C PRO A 692 -0.32 1.29 -35.65
N GLY A 693 -0.76 2.54 -35.83
CA GLY A 693 -2.18 2.87 -35.89
C GLY A 693 -2.91 2.03 -36.93
N ALA A 694 -3.99 1.37 -36.51
CA ALA A 694 -5.18 1.38 -37.33
C ALA A 694 -5.55 2.86 -37.51
N GLY A 695 -5.37 3.38 -38.73
CA GLY A 695 -5.82 4.73 -39.07
C GLY A 695 -7.32 4.86 -38.82
N PRO A 696 -7.84 6.09 -38.66
CA PRO A 696 -9.28 6.29 -38.62
C PRO A 696 -9.85 5.78 -39.95
N ALA A 697 -10.82 4.86 -39.87
CA ALA A 697 -11.61 4.47 -41.03
C ALA A 697 -12.26 5.74 -41.59
N ALA A 698 -11.94 6.06 -42.84
CA ALA A 698 -12.69 6.99 -43.66
C ALA A 698 -14.03 6.36 -44.08
#